data_AF-A0AAV3Q9G5-F1
#
_entry.id   AF-A0AAV3Q9G5-F1
#
_cell.length_a   1.000
_cell.length_b   1.000
_cell.length_c   1.000
_cell.angle_alpha   90.00
_cell.angle_beta   90.00
_cell.angle_gamma   90.00
#
_symmetry.space_group_name_H-M   'P 1'
#
loop_
_entity.id
_entity.type
_entity.pdbx_description
1 polymer ?
#
loop_
_entity_poly.entity_id
_entity_poly.type
_entity_poly.pdbx_seq_one_letter_code
_entity_poly.pdbx_strand_id
1 'polypeptide(L)'
;MIFHLILLHVLIHFVGFTEGQPDFLGHYCLPDGNFTENSSFKANLDSLLSTLSPNIQENGFYNASQGQNTDQANAIALCRGDVQLDTCHSCVTNATQKLVQDCPTQVSAIGWYDFCMVRYSNSSIVGRVDTRFSLQGRNPTNVSDVDRFNGVLQSLFDNLRGRAAFEGPLRKYATGNTSLTNFQYLYGLVQCTPDLSADQCSNCLIETAQKIINFVNGAEGGRILGASCILRYEVNPFFNQTIQLDVDQPSDGDDNSTTIIVAIVVPVVALILISVSVFLLMRKTRKKKIVEQVETIEDISTVESLQYDFNTISIATDNFDDSNKLGQGGFGAVYKGCLSNGQEIAVKRLAKDSGQGDLEFKNEVLLVAKLQHRNLVRLLGFCLEGTERLLIYEYMPNASLDHFLFDKVKRSQLDWDKRYKIIKGVARGLLYLHEDSRLRIIHRDLKASNVLLDEEMNPKIADFGMARLFVFDETQGNTSRIVGTYGYMAPEYALHGLFSPKSDAFSYGVLVLEIVSGQRNNLFRNGDHLGDLLSHVWKNWRDGTSANVIDPILMSNAASIHELVRCIHIGLLCVQESDVARPTMESVLLMLNSFSLTLPVPSEPAFYMRSGIESEVSLFSEDPVSDSKLINSKLLP
;
A
#
# COMPACT_ATOMS: atom_id res chain seq x y z
N MET A 1 9.90 42.69 -26.75
CA MET A 1 9.56 42.79 -25.31
C MET A 1 8.57 41.71 -24.87
N ILE A 2 7.43 41.54 -25.55
CA ILE A 2 6.41 40.52 -25.23
C ILE A 2 6.95 39.07 -25.35
N PHE A 3 7.80 38.80 -26.34
CA PHE A 3 8.41 37.46 -26.53
C PHE A 3 9.38 37.06 -25.39
N HIS A 4 10.09 38.03 -24.80
CA HIS A 4 10.97 37.78 -23.65
C HIS A 4 10.19 37.64 -22.34
N LEU A 5 9.05 38.32 -22.19
CA LEU A 5 8.13 38.13 -21.06
C LEU A 5 7.45 36.76 -21.08
N ILE A 6 7.12 36.24 -22.27
CA ILE A 6 6.58 34.90 -22.44
C ILE A 6 7.66 33.84 -22.17
N LEU A 7 8.91 34.05 -22.62
CA LEU A 7 10.01 33.13 -22.31
C LEU A 7 10.33 33.09 -20.81
N LEU A 8 10.23 34.23 -20.11
CA LEU A 8 10.41 34.31 -18.66
C LEU A 8 9.25 33.65 -17.90
N HIS A 9 8.00 33.81 -18.35
CA HIS A 9 6.84 33.11 -17.78
C HIS A 9 6.89 31.59 -18.01
N VAL A 10 7.39 31.14 -19.16
CA VAL A 10 7.60 29.71 -19.44
C VAL A 10 8.72 29.14 -18.55
N LEU A 11 9.78 29.91 -18.27
CA LEU A 11 10.85 29.49 -17.35
C LEU A 11 10.41 29.50 -15.87
N ILE A 12 9.49 30.40 -15.47
CA ILE A 12 8.93 30.46 -14.10
C ILE A 12 7.87 29.37 -13.88
N HIS A 13 7.08 29.00 -14.90
CA HIS A 13 6.17 27.85 -14.84
C HIS A 13 6.86 26.48 -15.01
N PHE A 14 8.14 26.46 -15.37
CA PHE A 14 9.01 25.27 -15.33
C PHE A 14 9.82 25.16 -14.03
N VAL A 15 9.50 25.93 -12.98
CA VAL A 15 9.82 25.50 -11.61
C VAL A 15 8.84 24.39 -11.29
N GLY A 16 9.16 23.18 -11.74
CA GLY A 16 8.45 21.99 -11.35
C GLY A 16 8.36 21.93 -9.83
N PHE A 17 7.22 21.50 -9.31
CA PHE A 17 7.19 20.86 -8.00
C PHE A 17 8.33 19.84 -8.00
N THR A 18 9.39 20.12 -7.25
CA THR A 18 10.34 19.08 -6.90
C THR A 18 9.56 18.14 -6.01
N GLU A 19 8.97 17.08 -6.58
CA GLU A 19 8.72 15.88 -5.80
C GLU A 19 10.06 15.55 -5.14
N GLY A 20 10.11 15.62 -3.80
CA GLY A 20 11.32 15.29 -3.07
C GLY A 20 11.78 13.91 -3.53
N GLN A 21 13.07 13.77 -3.83
CA GLN A 21 13.62 12.48 -4.22
C GLN A 21 13.26 11.43 -3.16
N PRO A 22 12.82 10.23 -3.55
CA PRO A 22 12.47 9.19 -2.59
C PRO A 22 13.67 8.88 -1.69
N ASP A 23 13.44 8.68 -0.39
CA ASP A 23 14.51 8.30 0.54
C ASP A 23 15.01 6.87 0.25
N PHE A 24 16.31 6.65 0.47
CA PHE A 24 16.90 5.31 0.35
C PHE A 24 16.24 4.33 1.33
N LEU A 25 16.19 3.04 0.96
CA LEU A 25 15.89 1.96 1.91
C LEU A 25 16.93 1.92 3.04
N GLY A 26 18.14 2.37 2.74
CA GLY A 26 19.18 2.75 3.67
C GLY A 26 20.44 3.15 2.90
N HIS A 27 21.36 3.80 3.60
CA HIS A 27 22.64 4.20 3.05
C HIS A 27 23.70 4.15 4.15
N TYR A 28 24.97 4.11 3.75
CA TYR A 28 26.10 4.30 4.66
C TYR A 28 27.05 5.34 4.09
N CYS A 29 27.37 6.33 4.91
CA CYS A 29 28.51 7.22 4.70
C CYS A 29 29.69 6.61 5.47
N LEU A 30 30.65 6.02 4.75
CA LEU A 30 31.68 5.18 5.35
C LEU A 30 32.81 6.04 5.97
N PRO A 31 33.36 5.65 7.14
CA PRO A 31 34.38 6.41 7.85
C PRO A 31 35.80 6.24 7.25
N ASP A 32 35.91 6.13 5.93
CA ASP A 32 37.18 5.88 5.21
C ASP A 32 37.98 7.16 4.95
N GLY A 33 37.42 8.32 5.30
CA GLY A 33 38.02 9.64 5.11
C GLY A 33 37.01 10.67 4.61
N ASN A 34 37.41 11.94 4.64
CA ASN A 34 36.60 13.03 4.13
C ASN A 34 37.36 13.82 3.06
N PHE A 35 36.64 14.32 2.06
CA PHE A 35 37.15 15.28 1.08
C PHE A 35 36.56 16.67 1.35
N THR A 36 37.09 17.70 0.67
CA THR A 36 36.55 19.06 0.69
C THR A 36 35.88 19.40 -0.64
N GLU A 37 34.88 20.30 -0.64
CA GLU A 37 34.12 20.70 -1.84
C GLU A 37 35.01 21.14 -3.02
N ASN A 38 36.17 21.73 -2.74
CA ASN A 38 37.10 22.21 -3.76
C ASN A 38 38.23 21.20 -4.10
N SER A 39 38.10 19.94 -3.68
CA SER A 39 39.12 18.92 -3.93
C SER A 39 39.05 18.35 -5.35
N SER A 40 40.19 17.94 -5.88
CA SER A 40 40.27 17.20 -7.15
C SER A 40 39.46 15.90 -7.09
N PHE A 41 39.44 15.21 -5.94
CA PHE A 41 38.60 14.04 -5.71
C PHE A 41 37.11 14.35 -5.92
N LYS A 42 36.57 15.45 -5.35
CA LYS A 42 35.16 15.85 -5.52
C LYS A 42 34.82 16.11 -6.98
N ALA A 43 35.67 16.84 -7.70
CA ALA A 43 35.48 17.09 -9.12
C ALA A 43 35.48 15.79 -9.96
N ASN A 44 36.40 14.87 -9.65
CA ASN A 44 36.44 13.55 -10.29
C ASN A 44 35.21 12.71 -9.95
N LEU A 45 34.74 12.76 -8.70
CA LEU A 45 33.54 12.05 -8.24
C LEU A 45 32.27 12.57 -8.94
N ASP A 46 32.05 13.89 -8.98
CA ASP A 46 30.88 14.48 -9.63
C ASP A 46 30.79 14.14 -11.11
N SER A 47 31.93 14.26 -11.80
CA SER A 47 32.06 13.85 -13.19
C SER A 47 31.74 12.36 -13.35
N LEU A 48 32.32 11.51 -12.50
CA LEU A 48 32.12 10.06 -12.56
C LEU A 48 30.66 9.66 -12.32
N LEU A 49 30.01 10.19 -11.29
CA LEU A 49 28.61 9.90 -10.96
C LEU A 49 27.65 10.30 -12.10
N SER A 50 27.95 11.38 -12.83
CA SER A 50 27.15 11.80 -13.99
C SER A 50 27.19 10.82 -15.16
N THR A 51 28.25 10.01 -15.25
CA THR A 51 28.40 9.00 -16.32
C THR A 51 27.73 7.68 -16.00
N LEU A 52 27.34 7.42 -14.74
CA LEU A 52 26.85 6.10 -14.34
C LEU A 52 25.55 5.74 -15.07
N SER A 53 24.51 6.56 -14.95
CA SER A 53 23.21 6.26 -15.54
C SER A 53 23.30 6.11 -17.07
N PRO A 54 23.84 7.06 -17.85
CA PRO A 54 23.84 6.96 -19.32
C PRO A 54 24.59 5.76 -19.91
N ASN A 55 25.53 5.16 -19.17
CA ASN A 55 26.36 4.05 -19.64
C ASN A 55 25.91 2.68 -19.13
N ILE A 56 24.84 2.60 -18.33
CA ILE A 56 24.25 1.30 -17.98
C ILE A 56 23.60 0.69 -19.22
N GLN A 57 23.97 -0.55 -19.51
CA GLN A 57 23.44 -1.33 -20.62
C GLN A 57 22.40 -2.35 -20.13
N GLU A 58 21.97 -3.25 -21.00
CA GLU A 58 20.97 -4.28 -20.67
C GLU A 58 21.35 -5.19 -19.51
N ASN A 59 22.63 -5.30 -19.15
CA ASN A 59 23.06 -6.05 -17.98
C ASN A 59 22.77 -5.32 -16.64
N GLY A 60 22.26 -4.10 -16.68
CA GLY A 60 21.88 -3.31 -15.51
C GLY A 60 23.07 -2.91 -14.62
N PHE A 61 24.30 -2.96 -15.15
CA PHE A 61 25.51 -2.73 -14.36
C PHE A 61 26.48 -1.81 -15.10
N TYR A 62 27.06 -0.87 -14.36
CA TYR A 62 28.15 -0.05 -14.86
C TYR A 62 29.13 0.26 -13.72
N ASN A 63 30.42 0.19 -14.04
CA ASN A 63 31.49 0.60 -13.15
C ASN A 63 32.46 1.48 -13.93
N ALA A 64 33.04 2.46 -13.24
CA ALA A 64 34.05 3.32 -13.81
C ALA A 64 34.94 3.92 -12.72
N SER A 65 36.10 4.40 -13.13
CA SER A 65 37.05 5.10 -12.28
C SER A 65 37.49 6.39 -12.97
N GLN A 66 37.71 7.44 -12.19
CA GLN A 66 38.14 8.74 -12.70
C GLN A 66 39.18 9.37 -11.77
N GLY A 67 40.22 9.98 -12.33
CA GLY A 67 41.34 10.54 -11.56
C GLY A 67 42.49 9.56 -11.33
N GLN A 68 43.51 10.01 -10.60
CA GLN A 68 44.73 9.24 -10.31
C GLN A 68 45.18 9.46 -8.85
N ASN A 69 45.95 8.51 -8.31
CA ASN A 69 46.52 8.58 -6.96
C ASN A 69 45.45 8.85 -5.89
N THR A 70 45.67 9.82 -5.01
CA THR A 70 44.77 10.19 -3.90
C THR A 70 43.46 10.84 -4.37
N ASP A 71 43.38 11.26 -5.63
CA ASP A 71 42.21 11.92 -6.21
C ASP A 71 41.35 10.97 -7.06
N GLN A 72 41.70 9.68 -7.11
CA GLN A 72 40.96 8.69 -7.87
C GLN A 72 39.62 8.36 -7.18
N ALA A 73 38.52 8.56 -7.90
CA ALA A 73 37.20 8.09 -7.54
C ALA A 73 36.85 6.81 -8.31
N ASN A 74 36.24 5.85 -7.63
CA ASN A 74 35.72 4.61 -8.19
C ASN A 74 34.24 4.54 -7.89
N ALA A 75 33.42 4.11 -8.85
CA ALA A 75 31.98 4.00 -8.66
C ALA A 75 31.40 2.77 -9.34
N ILE A 76 30.35 2.22 -8.71
CA ILE A 76 29.56 1.09 -9.18
C ILE A 76 28.09 1.47 -9.10
N ALA A 77 27.34 1.18 -10.16
CA ALA A 77 25.89 1.18 -10.18
C ALA A 77 25.38 -0.20 -10.60
N LEU A 78 24.41 -0.71 -9.85
CA LEU A 78 23.77 -2.01 -10.12
C LEU A 78 22.25 -1.87 -10.03
N CYS A 79 21.54 -2.28 -11.06
CA CYS A 79 20.10 -2.42 -11.08
C CYS A 79 19.69 -3.88 -10.86
N ARG A 80 18.51 -4.07 -10.27
CA ARG A 80 17.95 -5.40 -10.07
C ARG A 80 17.65 -6.05 -11.42
N GLY A 81 17.94 -7.34 -11.56
CA GLY A 81 17.93 -8.01 -12.87
C GLY A 81 16.57 -8.11 -13.58
N ASP A 82 15.45 -7.87 -12.90
CA ASP A 82 14.07 -7.81 -13.44
C ASP A 82 13.57 -6.37 -13.70
N VAL A 83 14.45 -5.37 -13.63
CA VAL A 83 14.09 -3.96 -13.85
C VAL A 83 14.36 -3.56 -15.30
N GLN A 84 13.39 -2.86 -15.92
CA GLN A 84 13.56 -2.32 -17.28
C GLN A 84 14.62 -1.22 -17.32
N LEU A 85 15.29 -1.07 -18.47
CA LEU A 85 16.43 -0.16 -18.62
C LEU A 85 16.08 1.31 -18.30
N ASP A 86 14.92 1.81 -18.72
CA ASP A 86 14.47 3.19 -18.40
C ASP A 86 14.27 3.40 -16.89
N THR A 87 13.71 2.40 -16.21
CA THR A 87 13.53 2.42 -14.74
C THR A 87 14.88 2.34 -14.03
N CYS A 88 15.81 1.55 -14.56
CA CYS A 88 17.18 1.45 -14.07
C CYS A 88 17.90 2.80 -14.19
N HIS A 89 17.86 3.45 -15.36
CA HIS A 89 18.45 4.77 -15.57
C HIS A 89 17.89 5.82 -14.60
N SER A 90 16.56 5.86 -14.43
CA SER A 90 15.90 6.79 -13.50
C SER A 90 16.31 6.52 -12.05
N CYS A 91 16.38 5.24 -11.65
CA CYS A 91 16.78 4.84 -10.31
C CYS A 91 18.22 5.27 -10.00
N VAL A 92 19.15 5.02 -10.92
CA VAL A 92 20.57 5.34 -10.73
C VAL A 92 20.81 6.85 -10.71
N THR A 93 20.12 7.62 -11.56
CA THR A 93 20.20 9.09 -11.53
C THR A 93 19.72 9.65 -10.20
N ASN A 94 18.62 9.13 -9.64
CA ASN A 94 18.13 9.55 -8.34
C ASN A 94 19.10 9.14 -7.23
N ALA A 95 19.64 7.92 -7.30
CA ALA A 95 20.56 7.39 -6.29
C ALA A 95 21.87 8.18 -6.25
N THR A 96 22.44 8.59 -7.39
CA THR A 96 23.67 9.40 -7.39
C THR A 96 23.45 10.76 -6.73
N GLN A 97 22.33 11.42 -7.02
CA GLN A 97 21.98 12.73 -6.45
C GLN A 97 21.73 12.63 -4.93
N LYS A 98 20.92 11.66 -4.53
CA LYS A 98 20.59 11.43 -3.12
C LYS A 98 21.79 11.01 -2.29
N LEU A 99 22.67 10.17 -2.82
CA LEU A 99 23.86 9.69 -2.09
C LEU A 99 24.86 10.82 -1.80
N VAL A 100 25.04 11.77 -2.73
CA VAL A 100 25.88 12.96 -2.49
C VAL A 100 25.21 13.91 -1.49
N GLN A 101 23.87 14.01 -1.52
CA GLN A 101 23.13 14.81 -0.55
C GLN A 101 23.24 14.25 0.88
N ASP A 102 23.07 12.93 1.03
CA ASP A 102 23.08 12.27 2.34
C ASP A 102 24.52 12.08 2.87
N CYS A 103 25.53 11.94 1.99
CA CYS A 103 26.95 11.78 2.33
C CYS A 103 27.83 12.89 1.68
N PRO A 104 27.72 14.15 2.15
CA PRO A 104 28.29 15.31 1.44
C PRO A 104 29.82 15.38 1.44
N THR A 105 30.48 14.73 2.41
CA THR A 105 31.93 14.88 2.60
C THR A 105 32.71 13.58 2.61
N GLN A 106 32.04 12.42 2.62
CA GLN A 106 32.70 11.12 2.78
C GLN A 106 33.28 10.63 1.46
N VAL A 107 34.53 10.15 1.49
CA VAL A 107 35.23 9.60 0.31
C VAL A 107 34.70 8.24 -0.15
N SER A 108 33.86 7.60 0.68
CA SER A 108 33.22 6.33 0.40
C SER A 108 31.77 6.34 0.87
N ALA A 109 30.84 5.95 0.02
CA ALA A 109 29.44 5.82 0.39
C ALA A 109 28.72 4.76 -0.45
N ILE A 110 27.62 4.23 0.08
CA ILE A 110 26.72 3.30 -0.62
C ILE A 110 25.27 3.60 -0.25
N GLY A 111 24.37 3.56 -1.23
CA GLY A 111 22.94 3.72 -1.04
C GLY A 111 22.14 2.68 -1.82
N TRP A 112 21.04 2.21 -1.22
CA TRP A 112 20.17 1.20 -1.80
C TRP A 112 18.74 1.71 -1.95
N TYR A 113 18.20 1.64 -3.17
CA TYR A 113 16.76 1.59 -3.44
C TYR A 113 16.33 0.14 -3.67
N ASP A 114 15.01 -0.11 -3.81
CA ASP A 114 14.50 -1.46 -4.10
C ASP A 114 14.92 -1.97 -5.50
N PHE A 115 15.18 -1.04 -6.44
CA PHE A 115 15.47 -1.33 -7.84
C PHE A 115 16.94 -1.13 -8.24
N CYS A 116 17.73 -0.40 -7.46
CA CYS A 116 19.15 -0.17 -7.76
C CYS A 116 19.99 0.17 -6.53
N MET A 117 21.30 0.06 -6.68
CA MET A 117 22.33 0.43 -5.71
C MET A 117 23.38 1.29 -6.42
N VAL A 118 23.86 2.31 -5.72
CA VAL A 118 25.03 3.11 -6.14
C VAL A 118 26.04 3.12 -5.01
N ARG A 119 27.32 2.92 -5.33
CA ARG A 119 28.43 2.99 -4.41
C ARG A 119 29.60 3.73 -5.03
N TYR A 120 30.30 4.55 -4.25
CA TYR A 120 31.59 5.11 -4.63
C TYR A 120 32.64 4.97 -3.54
N SER A 121 33.91 5.06 -3.90
CA SER A 121 35.05 5.04 -2.98
C SER A 121 36.30 5.67 -3.60
N ASN A 122 37.19 6.22 -2.76
CA ASN A 122 38.55 6.57 -3.14
C ASN A 122 39.48 5.35 -3.33
N SER A 123 39.04 4.17 -2.89
CA SER A 123 39.76 2.91 -3.02
C SER A 123 39.17 2.07 -4.14
N SER A 124 39.99 1.18 -4.73
CA SER A 124 39.51 0.22 -5.73
C SER A 124 38.44 -0.71 -5.13
N ILE A 125 37.25 -0.69 -5.72
CA ILE A 125 36.07 -1.49 -5.35
C ILE A 125 35.60 -2.46 -6.45
N VAL A 126 36.11 -2.30 -7.68
CA VAL A 126 35.77 -3.16 -8.83
C VAL A 126 36.51 -4.50 -8.75
N GLY A 127 35.82 -5.59 -9.01
CA GLY A 127 36.32 -6.97 -8.98
C GLY A 127 36.58 -7.51 -7.58
N ARG A 128 36.06 -6.83 -6.54
CA ARG A 128 36.31 -7.15 -5.13
C ARG A 128 35.02 -7.44 -4.39
N VAL A 129 35.01 -8.56 -3.67
CA VAL A 129 33.90 -8.92 -2.78
C VAL A 129 33.95 -8.03 -1.53
N ASP A 130 32.83 -7.40 -1.21
CA ASP A 130 32.63 -6.64 0.02
C ASP A 130 31.32 -7.04 0.70
N THR A 131 31.45 -7.78 1.80
CA THR A 131 30.31 -8.24 2.62
C THR A 131 30.25 -7.53 3.98
N ARG A 132 31.05 -6.47 4.19
CA ARG A 132 31.13 -5.72 5.46
C ARG A 132 29.86 -4.93 5.77
N PHE A 133 29.20 -4.44 4.73
CA PHE A 133 28.01 -3.58 4.86
C PHE A 133 26.84 -4.23 4.16
N SER A 134 25.73 -4.34 4.89
CA SER A 134 24.49 -4.85 4.33
C SER A 134 23.30 -4.34 5.13
N LEU A 135 22.24 -3.93 4.44
CA LEU A 135 20.95 -3.72 5.09
C LEU A 135 20.23 -5.05 5.22
N GLN A 136 19.65 -5.30 6.40
CA GLN A 136 18.90 -6.51 6.68
C GLN A 136 17.43 -6.15 6.89
N GLY A 137 16.55 -6.92 6.26
CA GLY A 137 15.10 -6.80 6.45
C GLY A 137 14.52 -8.16 6.80
N ARG A 138 13.62 -8.18 7.78
CA ARG A 138 12.93 -9.37 8.25
C ARG A 138 11.42 -9.14 8.21
N ASN A 139 10.67 -10.10 7.71
CA ASN A 139 9.23 -10.11 7.85
C ASN A 139 8.87 -10.44 9.32
N PRO A 140 7.99 -9.66 9.98
CA PRO A 140 7.66 -9.89 11.39
C PRO A 140 6.91 -11.21 11.64
N THR A 141 6.32 -11.81 10.61
CA THR A 141 5.58 -13.07 10.71
C THR A 141 6.53 -14.28 10.64
N ASN A 142 6.33 -15.23 11.55
CA ASN A 142 7.09 -16.48 11.59
C ASN A 142 6.27 -17.66 11.06
N VAL A 143 6.94 -18.58 10.38
CA VAL A 143 6.41 -19.86 9.93
C VAL A 143 6.17 -20.82 11.10
N SER A 144 5.20 -21.73 10.92
CA SER A 144 4.84 -22.72 11.93
C SER A 144 5.87 -23.86 12.05
N ASP A 145 6.52 -24.26 10.96
CA ASP A 145 7.53 -25.33 10.90
C ASP A 145 8.85 -24.76 10.38
N VAL A 146 9.68 -24.30 11.33
CA VAL A 146 10.92 -23.58 11.06
C VAL A 146 11.96 -24.48 10.38
N ASP A 147 12.10 -25.73 10.83
CA ASP A 147 13.12 -26.65 10.31
C ASP A 147 12.84 -27.06 8.87
N ARG A 148 11.58 -27.40 8.57
CA ARG A 148 11.16 -27.71 7.19
C ARG A 148 11.30 -26.50 6.29
N PHE A 149 10.87 -25.32 6.75
CA PHE A 149 10.96 -24.10 5.97
C PHE A 149 12.41 -23.74 5.65
N ASN A 150 13.30 -23.77 6.65
CA ASN A 150 14.72 -23.49 6.46
C ASN A 150 15.37 -24.48 5.49
N GLY A 151 15.00 -25.77 5.53
CA GLY A 151 15.47 -26.76 4.56
C GLY A 151 15.06 -26.44 3.13
N VAL A 152 13.80 -26.04 2.91
CA VAL A 152 13.30 -25.63 1.58
C VAL A 152 13.95 -24.33 1.11
N LEU A 153 14.11 -23.35 2.00
CA LEU A 153 14.78 -22.08 1.74
C LEU A 153 16.24 -22.26 1.32
N GLN A 154 16.98 -23.12 2.02
CA GLN A 154 18.36 -23.44 1.69
C GLN A 154 18.48 -24.08 0.31
N SER A 155 17.61 -25.05 0.00
CA SER A 155 17.58 -25.69 -1.32
C SER A 155 17.27 -24.70 -2.44
N LEU A 156 16.32 -23.78 -2.22
CA LEU A 156 16.01 -22.72 -3.17
C LEU A 156 17.24 -21.84 -3.44
N PHE A 157 17.94 -21.38 -2.40
CA PHE A 157 19.12 -20.55 -2.58
C PHE A 157 20.30 -21.27 -3.20
N ASP A 158 20.50 -22.56 -2.90
CA ASP A 158 21.54 -23.36 -3.56
C ASP A 158 21.30 -23.47 -5.08
N ASN A 159 20.04 -23.65 -5.48
CA ASN A 159 19.66 -23.64 -6.90
C ASN A 159 19.89 -22.26 -7.54
N LEU A 160 19.38 -21.20 -6.93
CA LEU A 160 19.50 -19.84 -7.47
C LEU A 160 20.94 -19.36 -7.52
N ARG A 161 21.77 -19.74 -6.53
CA ARG A 161 23.21 -19.48 -6.54
C ARG A 161 23.88 -20.09 -7.75
N GLY A 162 23.59 -21.37 -8.05
CA GLY A 162 24.16 -22.06 -9.21
C GLY A 162 23.88 -21.29 -10.50
N ARG A 163 22.61 -20.90 -10.68
CA ARG A 163 22.15 -20.13 -11.84
C ARG A 163 22.80 -18.75 -11.91
N ALA A 164 22.76 -17.95 -10.85
CA ALA A 164 23.30 -16.59 -10.86
C ALA A 164 24.84 -16.54 -10.99
N ALA A 165 25.56 -17.51 -10.43
CA ALA A 165 27.02 -17.52 -10.45
C ALA A 165 27.60 -18.10 -11.74
N PHE A 166 26.99 -19.17 -12.27
CA PHE A 166 27.56 -19.98 -13.35
C PHE A 166 26.74 -20.01 -14.65
N GLU A 167 25.46 -19.64 -14.62
CA GLU A 167 24.61 -19.58 -15.81
C GLU A 167 24.41 -18.13 -16.28
N GLY A 168 24.81 -17.84 -17.52
CA GLY A 168 24.59 -16.53 -18.14
C GLY A 168 25.62 -15.46 -17.74
N PRO A 169 26.33 -14.84 -18.69
CA PRO A 169 27.44 -13.94 -18.37
C PRO A 169 27.02 -12.51 -17.95
N LEU A 170 25.80 -12.06 -18.23
CA LEU A 170 25.50 -10.62 -18.23
C LEU A 170 25.05 -10.07 -16.87
N ARG A 171 24.03 -10.65 -16.22
CA ARG A 171 23.36 -10.02 -15.06
C ARG A 171 23.72 -10.58 -13.68
N LYS A 172 24.35 -11.77 -13.63
CA LYS A 172 24.59 -12.56 -12.40
C LYS A 172 23.38 -12.55 -11.45
N TYR A 173 22.21 -12.83 -12.03
CA TYR A 173 20.91 -12.68 -11.41
C TYR A 173 20.11 -13.96 -11.61
N ALA A 174 19.45 -14.44 -10.56
CA ALA A 174 18.54 -15.54 -10.67
C ALA A 174 17.34 -15.35 -9.76
N THR A 175 16.19 -15.80 -10.26
CA THR A 175 14.94 -15.89 -9.52
C THR A 175 14.33 -17.27 -9.72
N GLY A 176 13.51 -17.66 -8.76
CA GLY A 176 12.78 -18.91 -8.81
C GLY A 176 11.79 -19.02 -7.68
N ASN A 177 11.06 -20.11 -7.69
CA ASN A 177 10.15 -20.47 -6.62
C ASN A 177 10.21 -21.97 -6.34
N THR A 178 9.74 -22.36 -5.17
CA THR A 178 9.58 -23.76 -4.78
C THR A 178 8.34 -23.91 -3.91
N SER A 179 7.68 -25.06 -3.99
CA SER A 179 6.47 -25.32 -3.20
C SER A 179 6.82 -25.58 -1.73
N LEU A 180 6.21 -24.81 -0.82
CA LEU A 180 6.23 -25.10 0.63
C LEU A 180 5.17 -26.13 0.98
N THR A 181 3.99 -25.99 0.38
CA THR A 181 2.83 -26.90 0.47
C THR A 181 2.13 -26.95 -0.90
N ASN A 182 1.02 -27.70 -1.02
CA ASN A 182 0.25 -27.78 -2.26
C ASN A 182 -0.33 -26.44 -2.75
N PHE A 183 -0.40 -25.42 -1.87
CA PHE A 183 -1.01 -24.12 -2.17
C PHE A 183 -0.12 -22.93 -1.81
N GLN A 184 1.09 -23.16 -1.29
CA GLN A 184 2.03 -22.10 -0.89
C GLN A 184 3.37 -22.28 -1.59
N TYR A 185 3.93 -21.16 -2.03
CA TYR A 185 5.21 -21.10 -2.71
C TYR A 185 6.15 -20.17 -1.95
N LEU A 186 7.43 -20.51 -2.01
CA LEU A 186 8.52 -19.66 -1.56
C LEU A 186 9.19 -19.08 -2.80
N TYR A 187 9.24 -17.75 -2.90
CA TYR A 187 9.87 -17.02 -3.99
C TYR A 187 11.24 -16.53 -3.54
N GLY A 188 12.25 -16.69 -4.38
CA GLY A 188 13.63 -16.31 -4.09
C GLY A 188 14.27 -15.53 -5.23
N LEU A 189 15.15 -14.61 -4.85
CA LEU A 189 15.95 -13.79 -5.75
C LEU A 189 17.37 -13.69 -5.19
N VAL A 190 18.37 -13.89 -6.05
CA VAL A 190 19.77 -13.64 -5.74
C VAL A 190 20.43 -12.84 -6.86
N GLN A 191 21.36 -11.96 -6.51
CA GLN A 191 22.14 -11.22 -7.51
C GLN A 191 23.53 -10.86 -6.98
N CYS A 192 24.51 -10.91 -7.86
CA CYS A 192 25.88 -10.41 -7.62
C CYS A 192 26.16 -9.21 -8.52
N THR A 193 27.15 -8.39 -8.17
CA THR A 193 27.69 -7.41 -9.12
C THR A 193 28.41 -8.14 -10.28
N PRO A 194 28.10 -7.83 -11.56
CA PRO A 194 28.69 -8.50 -12.73
C PRO A 194 30.22 -8.48 -12.86
N ASP A 195 30.92 -7.59 -12.16
CA ASP A 195 32.39 -7.51 -12.13
C ASP A 195 33.07 -8.65 -11.33
N LEU A 196 32.32 -9.46 -10.60
CA LEU A 196 32.86 -10.59 -9.84
C LEU A 196 33.03 -11.84 -10.72
N SER A 197 34.05 -12.66 -10.44
CA SER A 197 34.11 -14.01 -11.01
C SER A 197 32.93 -14.89 -10.55
N ALA A 198 32.70 -16.01 -11.24
CA ALA A 198 31.67 -16.98 -10.84
C ALA A 198 31.89 -17.47 -9.40
N ASP A 199 33.13 -17.82 -9.04
CA ASP A 199 33.47 -18.29 -7.70
C ASP A 199 33.29 -17.20 -6.63
N GLN A 200 33.70 -15.95 -6.93
CA GLN A 200 33.47 -14.83 -6.02
C GLN A 200 31.98 -14.56 -5.79
N CYS A 201 31.16 -14.62 -6.84
CA CYS A 201 29.71 -14.49 -6.73
C CYS A 201 29.12 -15.64 -5.90
N SER A 202 29.50 -16.89 -6.20
CA SER A 202 29.03 -18.07 -5.48
C SER A 202 29.35 -17.99 -3.97
N ASN A 203 30.60 -17.69 -3.62
CA ASN A 203 31.03 -17.57 -2.22
C ASN A 203 30.31 -16.42 -1.49
N CYS A 204 30.15 -15.27 -2.15
CA CYS A 204 29.46 -14.12 -1.59
C CYS A 204 27.95 -14.41 -1.35
N LEU A 205 27.30 -15.17 -2.23
CA LEU A 205 25.93 -15.64 -2.01
C LEU A 205 25.82 -16.67 -0.89
N ILE A 206 26.81 -17.56 -0.71
CA ILE A 206 26.87 -18.49 0.43
C ILE A 206 26.92 -17.72 1.75
N GLU A 207 27.83 -16.74 1.87
CA GLU A 207 27.92 -15.91 3.08
C GLU A 207 26.62 -15.15 3.34
N THR A 208 25.98 -14.63 2.28
CA THR A 208 24.72 -13.90 2.37
C THR A 208 23.58 -14.81 2.82
N ALA A 209 23.48 -16.02 2.29
CA ALA A 209 22.49 -17.01 2.72
C ALA A 209 22.69 -17.46 4.17
N GLN A 210 23.93 -17.61 4.63
CA GLN A 210 24.20 -17.90 6.05
C GLN A 210 23.77 -16.75 6.96
N LYS A 211 24.07 -15.50 6.56
CA LYS A 211 23.62 -14.30 7.29
C LYS A 211 22.10 -14.24 7.38
N ILE A 212 21.40 -14.57 6.30
CA ILE A 212 19.93 -14.51 6.33
C ILE A 212 19.37 -15.57 7.27
N ILE A 213 19.79 -16.83 7.15
CA ILE A 213 19.32 -17.93 8.00
C ILE A 213 19.52 -17.61 9.49
N ASN A 214 20.67 -17.03 9.85
CA ASN A 214 20.96 -16.65 11.24
C ASN A 214 20.12 -15.47 11.74
N PHE A 215 19.86 -14.47 10.88
CA PHE A 215 19.16 -13.25 11.27
C PHE A 215 17.63 -13.40 11.29
N VAL A 216 17.07 -14.09 10.30
CA VAL A 216 15.61 -14.19 10.11
C VAL A 216 15.03 -15.54 10.48
N ASN A 217 15.73 -16.37 11.26
CA ASN A 217 15.32 -17.74 11.56
C ASN A 217 13.81 -17.85 11.87
N GLY A 218 13.12 -18.62 11.03
CA GLY A 218 11.68 -18.85 11.11
C GLY A 218 10.79 -17.76 10.51
N ALA A 219 11.30 -16.70 9.88
CA ALA A 219 10.47 -15.67 9.25
C ALA A 219 10.01 -16.05 7.84
N GLU A 220 8.77 -15.69 7.48
CA GLU A 220 8.17 -15.93 6.16
C GLU A 220 8.80 -15.12 5.03
N GLY A 221 9.63 -14.13 5.37
CA GLY A 221 10.31 -13.27 4.42
C GLY A 221 11.57 -12.66 4.99
N GLY A 222 12.54 -12.42 4.12
CA GLY A 222 13.81 -11.82 4.50
C GLY A 222 14.55 -11.25 3.31
N ARG A 223 15.36 -10.21 3.57
CA ARG A 223 16.27 -9.64 2.58
C ARG A 223 17.59 -9.21 3.18
N ILE A 224 18.64 -9.34 2.37
CA ILE A 224 19.94 -8.73 2.58
C ILE A 224 20.30 -7.93 1.34
N LEU A 225 20.53 -6.62 1.52
CA LEU A 225 21.04 -5.73 0.48
C LEU A 225 22.51 -5.44 0.81
N GLY A 226 23.43 -6.23 0.25
CA GLY A 226 24.87 -6.07 0.40
C GLY A 226 25.49 -5.19 -0.69
N ALA A 227 26.78 -4.92 -0.55
CA ALA A 227 27.55 -4.15 -1.54
C ALA A 227 27.95 -4.98 -2.78
N SER A 228 28.18 -6.28 -2.61
CA SER A 228 28.56 -7.19 -3.70
C SER A 228 27.47 -8.19 -4.07
N CYS A 229 26.65 -8.60 -3.10
CA CYS A 229 25.57 -9.56 -3.30
C CYS A 229 24.32 -9.17 -2.55
N ILE A 230 23.18 -9.48 -3.16
CA ILE A 230 21.86 -9.30 -2.58
C ILE A 230 21.11 -10.61 -2.62
N LEU A 231 20.23 -10.80 -1.65
CA LEU A 231 19.38 -11.97 -1.55
C LEU A 231 18.05 -11.55 -0.93
N ARG A 232 16.95 -12.04 -1.49
CA ARG A 232 15.61 -11.82 -0.96
C ARG A 232 14.76 -13.08 -1.13
N TYR A 233 13.93 -13.37 -0.13
CA TYR A 233 12.85 -14.33 -0.25
C TYR A 233 11.57 -13.82 0.41
N GLU A 234 10.44 -14.28 -0.10
CA GLU A 234 9.11 -14.03 0.44
C GLU A 234 8.19 -15.20 0.06
N VAL A 235 7.12 -15.42 0.82
CA VAL A 235 6.03 -16.34 0.45
C VAL A 235 5.10 -15.78 -0.65
N ASN A 236 5.26 -14.50 -1.01
CA ASN A 236 4.50 -13.82 -2.07
C ASN A 236 5.43 -13.44 -3.24
N PRO A 237 4.96 -13.44 -4.50
CA PRO A 237 5.77 -12.99 -5.65
C PRO A 237 6.18 -11.52 -5.54
N PHE A 238 7.45 -11.20 -5.84
CA PHE A 238 8.00 -9.83 -5.76
C PHE A 238 8.94 -9.43 -6.92
N PHE A 239 9.06 -10.27 -7.94
CA PHE A 239 9.86 -10.01 -9.13
C PHE A 239 9.07 -10.32 -10.40
N ASN A 240 9.39 -9.64 -11.50
CA ASN A 240 8.70 -9.82 -12.77
C ASN A 240 9.20 -11.08 -13.50
N GLN A 241 8.35 -12.09 -13.68
CA GLN A 241 8.70 -13.37 -14.31
C GLN A 241 8.85 -13.27 -15.84
N THR A 242 8.31 -12.24 -16.49
CA THR A 242 8.26 -12.15 -17.96
C THR A 242 9.58 -11.70 -18.60
N ILE A 243 10.54 -11.21 -17.82
CA ILE A 243 11.83 -10.65 -18.31
C ILE A 243 12.91 -11.74 -18.46
N GLN A 244 12.64 -12.99 -18.06
CA GLN A 244 13.59 -14.12 -18.13
C GLN A 244 13.67 -14.82 -19.51
N LEU A 245 12.84 -14.43 -20.47
CA LEU A 245 12.79 -15.02 -21.81
C LEU A 245 13.33 -14.02 -22.82
N ASP A 246 14.66 -13.92 -22.94
CA ASP A 246 15.38 -13.58 -24.19
C ASP A 246 16.86 -13.40 -23.86
N VAL A 247 17.72 -14.25 -24.43
CA VAL A 247 18.86 -13.89 -25.31
C VAL A 247 19.62 -15.18 -25.68
N ASP A 248 19.73 -15.34 -27.00
CA ASP A 248 20.06 -16.52 -27.79
C ASP A 248 21.56 -16.90 -27.86
N GLN A 249 21.77 -18.11 -28.42
CA GLN A 249 23.04 -18.72 -28.83
C GLN A 249 23.86 -17.85 -29.83
N PRO A 250 25.19 -18.01 -29.90
CA PRO A 250 26.03 -17.30 -30.86
C PRO A 250 26.10 -18.03 -32.21
N SER A 251 25.87 -17.31 -33.31
CA SER A 251 26.29 -17.71 -34.65
C SER A 251 27.43 -16.82 -35.13
N ASP A 252 28.53 -17.47 -35.48
CA ASP A 252 29.81 -16.91 -35.93
C ASP A 252 29.87 -16.79 -37.47
N GLY A 253 30.54 -15.73 -37.96
CA GLY A 253 31.05 -15.52 -39.34
C GLY A 253 30.03 -15.45 -40.50
N ASP A 254 30.20 -14.64 -41.55
CA ASP A 254 31.33 -13.87 -42.05
C ASP A 254 30.86 -12.87 -43.14
N ASP A 255 31.82 -12.05 -43.58
CA ASP A 255 31.89 -10.80 -44.35
C ASP A 255 31.05 -10.52 -45.64
N ASN A 256 30.93 -9.20 -45.88
CA ASN A 256 30.69 -8.43 -47.12
C ASN A 256 29.32 -8.41 -47.83
N SER A 257 28.70 -7.22 -47.89
CA SER A 257 28.83 -6.31 -49.07
C SER A 257 27.77 -5.20 -49.07
N THR A 258 28.26 -3.97 -49.13
CA THR A 258 27.58 -2.67 -49.03
C THR A 258 26.70 -2.39 -50.25
N THR A 259 25.60 -3.12 -50.46
CA THR A 259 24.60 -2.75 -51.49
C THR A 259 23.16 -3.13 -51.14
N ILE A 260 22.94 -4.04 -50.17
CA ILE A 260 21.60 -4.47 -49.73
C ILE A 260 20.96 -3.47 -48.73
N ILE A 261 21.77 -2.61 -48.10
CA ILE A 261 21.34 -1.69 -47.04
C ILE A 261 20.31 -0.68 -47.55
N VAL A 262 20.42 -0.14 -48.76
CA VAL A 262 19.49 0.91 -49.23
C VAL A 262 18.09 0.36 -49.58
N ALA A 263 18.00 -0.87 -50.09
CA ALA A 263 16.74 -1.48 -50.49
C ALA A 263 15.87 -1.94 -49.30
N ILE A 264 16.50 -2.24 -48.14
CA ILE A 264 15.81 -2.68 -46.92
C ILE A 264 15.63 -1.51 -45.96
N VAL A 265 16.62 -0.62 -45.82
CA VAL A 265 16.55 0.49 -44.86
C VAL A 265 15.48 1.50 -45.25
N VAL A 266 15.27 1.80 -46.53
CA VAL A 266 14.23 2.77 -46.92
C VAL A 266 12.80 2.30 -46.56
N PRO A 267 12.37 1.06 -46.90
CA PRO A 267 11.05 0.58 -46.49
C PRO A 267 10.97 0.30 -44.98
N VAL A 268 12.04 -0.13 -44.31
CA VAL A 268 12.05 -0.33 -42.85
C VAL A 268 11.99 1.00 -42.10
N VAL A 269 12.72 2.03 -42.54
CA VAL A 269 12.64 3.38 -41.97
C VAL A 269 11.28 4.01 -42.29
N ALA A 270 10.71 3.80 -43.48
CA ALA A 270 9.35 4.23 -43.77
C ALA A 270 8.32 3.52 -42.87
N LEU A 271 8.45 2.21 -42.64
CA LEU A 271 7.59 1.45 -41.73
C LEU A 271 7.78 1.85 -40.27
N ILE A 272 9.00 2.16 -39.84
CA ILE A 272 9.30 2.69 -38.49
C ILE A 272 8.73 4.10 -38.36
N LEU A 273 8.86 4.96 -39.37
CA LEU A 273 8.29 6.30 -39.34
C LEU A 273 6.75 6.25 -39.38
N ILE A 274 6.16 5.31 -40.12
CA ILE A 274 4.71 5.07 -40.11
C ILE A 274 4.28 4.47 -38.79
N SER A 275 5.01 3.51 -38.21
CA SER A 275 4.67 2.90 -36.92
C SER A 275 4.86 3.86 -35.76
N VAL A 276 5.90 4.72 -35.80
CA VAL A 276 6.10 5.82 -34.87
C VAL A 276 5.05 6.90 -35.08
N SER A 277 4.67 7.21 -36.31
CA SER A 277 3.58 8.17 -36.58
C SER A 277 2.23 7.63 -36.12
N VAL A 278 1.93 6.35 -36.38
CA VAL A 278 0.74 5.64 -35.89
C VAL A 278 0.80 5.52 -34.38
N PHE A 279 1.95 5.19 -33.79
CA PHE A 279 2.15 5.13 -32.34
C PHE A 279 2.00 6.49 -31.70
N LEU A 280 2.54 7.57 -32.29
CA LEU A 280 2.39 8.95 -31.81
C LEU A 280 0.97 9.46 -32.03
N LEU A 281 0.28 9.06 -33.10
CA LEU A 281 -1.15 9.32 -33.31
C LEU A 281 -2.00 8.50 -32.34
N MET A 282 -1.63 7.25 -32.02
CA MET A 282 -2.24 6.38 -31.02
C MET A 282 -1.94 6.87 -29.60
N ARG A 283 -0.77 7.47 -29.35
CA ARG A 283 -0.38 8.09 -28.08
C ARG A 283 -1.02 9.46 -27.95
N LYS A 284 -1.21 10.20 -29.05
CA LYS A 284 -2.03 11.41 -29.09
C LYS A 284 -3.51 11.07 -28.94
N THR A 285 -4.02 9.95 -29.46
CA THR A 285 -5.41 9.51 -29.24
C THR A 285 -5.60 8.72 -27.96
N ARG A 286 -4.56 8.18 -27.30
CA ARG A 286 -4.59 7.61 -25.93
C ARG A 286 -4.37 8.66 -24.85
N LYS A 287 -3.42 9.60 -25.02
CA LYS A 287 -3.31 10.79 -24.17
C LYS A 287 -4.48 11.73 -24.43
N LYS A 288 -4.96 11.92 -25.67
CA LYS A 288 -6.29 12.50 -25.88
C LYS A 288 -7.36 11.59 -25.30
N LYS A 289 -7.41 10.27 -25.46
CA LYS A 289 -8.49 9.49 -24.80
C LYS A 289 -8.48 9.59 -23.28
N ILE A 290 -7.34 9.70 -22.60
CA ILE A 290 -7.26 9.82 -21.14
C ILE A 290 -7.49 11.28 -20.69
N VAL A 291 -6.91 12.25 -21.42
CA VAL A 291 -7.08 13.68 -21.14
C VAL A 291 -8.46 14.15 -21.62
N GLU A 292 -8.93 13.82 -22.83
CA GLU A 292 -10.34 13.86 -23.28
C GLU A 292 -11.26 12.96 -22.44
N GLN A 293 -10.93 11.81 -21.85
CA GLN A 293 -11.91 11.10 -20.97
C GLN A 293 -12.06 11.78 -19.60
N VAL A 294 -11.07 12.55 -19.17
CA VAL A 294 -11.18 13.44 -18.01
C VAL A 294 -11.77 14.82 -18.42
N GLU A 295 -11.53 15.28 -19.65
CA GLU A 295 -12.01 16.56 -20.22
C GLU A 295 -13.35 16.46 -21.00
N THR A 296 -13.89 15.27 -21.27
CA THR A 296 -15.25 15.05 -21.85
C THR A 296 -16.30 14.82 -20.77
N ILE A 297 -15.93 15.03 -19.51
CA ILE A 297 -16.91 15.44 -18.51
C ILE A 297 -17.06 16.94 -18.72
N GLU A 298 -18.14 17.36 -19.38
CA GLU A 298 -18.62 18.74 -19.27
C GLU A 298 -18.44 19.20 -17.82
N ASP A 299 -17.85 20.38 -17.68
CA ASP A 299 -17.70 21.17 -16.47
C ASP A 299 -16.34 21.22 -15.76
N ILE A 300 -15.43 22.02 -16.33
CA ILE A 300 -14.60 22.93 -15.52
C ILE A 300 -15.47 24.10 -15.01
N SER A 301 -16.58 24.43 -15.70
CA SER A 301 -17.56 25.46 -15.32
C SER A 301 -18.34 25.20 -14.03
N THR A 302 -18.69 23.95 -13.69
CA THR A 302 -19.43 23.66 -12.44
C THR A 302 -18.53 23.59 -11.21
N VAL A 303 -17.25 23.24 -11.35
CA VAL A 303 -16.31 23.25 -10.22
C VAL A 303 -15.98 24.69 -9.80
N GLU A 304 -15.84 25.62 -10.75
CA GLU A 304 -15.71 27.05 -10.45
C GLU A 304 -16.98 27.64 -9.79
N SER A 305 -18.17 27.15 -10.15
CA SER A 305 -19.44 27.61 -9.56
C SER A 305 -19.64 27.23 -8.08
N LEU A 306 -18.87 26.25 -7.58
CA LEU A 306 -18.95 25.74 -6.21
C LEU A 306 -17.90 26.37 -5.28
N GLN A 307 -17.09 27.31 -5.78
CA GLN A 307 -16.06 27.98 -5.00
C GLN A 307 -16.64 29.14 -4.18
N TYR A 308 -16.44 29.09 -2.87
CA TYR A 308 -16.74 30.18 -1.95
C TYR A 308 -15.48 31.02 -1.70
N ASP A 309 -15.67 32.33 -1.51
CA ASP A 309 -14.60 33.18 -1.01
C ASP A 309 -14.34 32.91 0.49
N PHE A 310 -13.09 33.09 0.93
CA PHE A 310 -12.73 32.80 2.32
C PHE A 310 -13.51 33.67 3.31
N ASN A 311 -13.74 34.94 2.95
CA ASN A 311 -14.41 35.90 3.81
C ASN A 311 -15.86 35.52 4.12
N THR A 312 -16.60 35.00 3.14
CA THR A 312 -17.97 34.50 3.29
C THR A 312 -17.99 33.34 4.29
N ILE A 313 -17.05 32.40 4.16
CA ILE A 313 -16.97 31.25 5.08
C ILE A 313 -16.48 31.66 6.46
N SER A 314 -15.56 32.62 6.55
CA SER A 314 -15.11 33.20 7.81
C SER A 314 -16.30 33.86 8.54
N ILE A 315 -17.09 34.68 7.86
CA ILE A 315 -18.29 35.31 8.44
C ILE A 315 -19.31 34.25 8.85
N ALA A 316 -19.57 33.26 7.99
CA ALA A 316 -20.54 32.20 8.25
C ALA A 316 -20.19 31.35 9.48
N THR A 317 -18.91 31.24 9.84
CA THR A 317 -18.40 30.45 10.97
C THR A 317 -18.02 31.31 12.19
N ASP A 318 -18.32 32.61 12.17
CA ASP A 318 -17.86 33.59 13.17
C ASP A 318 -16.34 33.56 13.37
N ASN A 319 -15.61 33.64 12.26
CA ASN A 319 -14.16 33.51 12.16
C ASN A 319 -13.61 32.19 12.72
N PHE A 320 -14.32 31.09 12.48
CA PHE A 320 -13.98 29.76 12.99
C PHE A 320 -13.89 29.74 14.52
N ASP A 321 -14.82 30.42 15.20
CA ASP A 321 -14.88 30.45 16.66
C ASP A 321 -15.00 29.03 17.23
N ASP A 322 -14.29 28.75 18.32
CA ASP A 322 -14.26 27.42 18.93
C ASP A 322 -15.64 27.01 19.49
N SER A 323 -16.54 27.95 19.78
CA SER A 323 -17.93 27.65 20.15
C SER A 323 -18.74 27.01 19.01
N ASN A 324 -18.33 27.24 17.76
CA ASN A 324 -18.94 26.63 16.57
C ASN A 324 -18.27 25.30 16.20
N LYS A 325 -17.25 24.85 16.93
CA LYS A 325 -16.51 23.64 16.59
C LYS A 325 -17.34 22.37 16.83
N LEU A 326 -17.59 21.62 15.77
CA LEU A 326 -18.31 20.36 15.80
C LEU A 326 -17.41 19.17 16.15
N GLY A 327 -16.13 19.24 15.77
CA GLY A 327 -15.15 18.20 16.05
C GLY A 327 -13.79 18.50 15.44
N GLN A 328 -12.80 17.67 15.78
CA GLN A 328 -11.47 17.72 15.20
C GLN A 328 -10.88 16.31 15.10
N GLY A 329 -10.43 15.94 13.91
CA GLY A 329 -9.75 14.67 13.64
C GLY A 329 -8.34 14.88 13.07
N GLY A 330 -7.71 13.80 12.60
CA GLY A 330 -6.40 13.86 11.93
C GLY A 330 -6.38 14.69 10.65
N PHE A 331 -7.56 15.03 10.13
CA PHE A 331 -7.75 15.71 8.84
C PHE A 331 -8.17 17.18 8.99
N GLY A 332 -8.22 17.71 10.21
CA GLY A 332 -8.58 19.10 10.48
C GLY A 332 -9.79 19.27 11.40
N ALA A 333 -10.15 20.52 11.64
CA ALA A 333 -11.28 20.91 12.49
C ALA A 333 -12.52 21.16 11.63
N VAL A 334 -13.68 20.78 12.16
CA VAL A 334 -14.98 20.98 11.53
C VAL A 334 -15.78 21.99 12.35
N TYR A 335 -16.32 23.01 11.69
CA TYR A 335 -17.08 24.09 12.32
C TYR A 335 -18.50 24.12 11.76
N LYS A 336 -19.48 24.42 12.61
CA LYS A 336 -20.82 24.80 12.19
C LYS A 336 -20.77 26.22 11.64
N GLY A 337 -21.50 26.49 10.57
CA GLY A 337 -21.70 27.84 10.08
C GLY A 337 -23.11 28.05 9.55
N CYS A 338 -23.45 29.30 9.29
CA CYS A 338 -24.69 29.71 8.65
C CYS A 338 -24.38 30.69 7.54
N LEU A 339 -24.71 30.33 6.30
CA LEU A 339 -24.58 31.22 5.16
C LEU A 339 -25.59 32.37 5.25
N SER A 340 -25.35 33.46 4.54
CA SER A 340 -26.23 34.66 4.55
C SER A 340 -27.66 34.39 4.09
N ASN A 341 -27.88 33.32 3.33
CA ASN A 341 -29.20 32.84 2.91
C ASN A 341 -29.92 32.00 3.99
N GLY A 342 -29.35 31.85 5.18
CA GLY A 342 -29.89 31.05 6.29
C GLY A 342 -29.56 29.56 6.22
N GLN A 343 -28.80 29.10 5.23
CA GLN A 343 -28.44 27.70 5.10
C GLN A 343 -27.35 27.32 6.12
N GLU A 344 -27.67 26.37 7.00
CA GLU A 344 -26.69 25.78 7.91
C GLU A 344 -25.71 24.87 7.15
N ILE A 345 -24.42 25.01 7.48
CA ILE A 345 -23.32 24.31 6.83
C ILE A 345 -22.34 23.72 7.86
N ALA A 346 -21.61 22.69 7.43
CA ALA A 346 -20.45 22.19 8.16
C ALA A 346 -19.18 22.48 7.34
N VAL A 347 -18.22 23.16 7.95
CA VAL A 347 -16.99 23.62 7.29
C VAL A 347 -15.81 22.83 7.84
N LYS A 348 -15.26 21.92 7.04
CA LYS A 348 -14.03 21.18 7.34
C LYS A 348 -12.84 22.01 6.88
N ARG A 349 -12.07 22.53 7.83
CA ARG A 349 -10.83 23.30 7.60
C ARG A 349 -9.64 22.37 7.73
N LEU A 350 -8.99 22.07 6.60
CA LEU A 350 -7.85 21.15 6.55
C LEU A 350 -6.60 21.81 7.14
N ALA A 351 -5.73 21.01 7.74
CA ALA A 351 -4.53 21.49 8.42
C ALA A 351 -3.50 22.10 7.44
N LYS A 352 -2.91 23.24 7.80
CA LYS A 352 -2.10 24.11 6.93
C LYS A 352 -0.76 23.51 6.46
N ASP A 353 -0.25 22.46 7.11
CA ASP A 353 1.14 22.00 6.94
C ASP A 353 1.29 20.49 6.68
N SER A 354 0.26 19.82 6.13
CA SER A 354 0.39 18.41 5.76
C SER A 354 0.28 18.21 4.26
N GLY A 355 1.29 17.59 3.63
CA GLY A 355 1.20 17.16 2.23
C GLY A 355 0.04 16.17 1.98
N GLN A 356 -0.52 15.61 3.05
CA GLN A 356 -1.73 14.80 3.02
C GLN A 356 -3.01 15.63 2.83
N GLY A 357 -3.14 16.78 3.49
CA GLY A 357 -4.32 17.63 3.41
C GLY A 357 -4.61 18.15 2.00
N ASP A 358 -3.58 18.49 1.22
CA ASP A 358 -3.76 18.92 -0.18
C ASP A 358 -4.26 17.78 -1.09
N LEU A 359 -3.80 16.54 -0.86
CA LEU A 359 -4.25 15.39 -1.63
C LEU A 359 -5.70 15.03 -1.28
N GLU A 360 -6.06 15.09 -0.01
CA GLU A 360 -7.43 14.89 0.47
C GLU A 360 -8.38 15.95 -0.06
N PHE A 361 -7.97 17.22 -0.03
CA PHE A 361 -8.72 18.32 -0.61
C PHE A 361 -9.01 18.07 -2.09
N LYS A 362 -7.99 17.72 -2.87
CA LYS A 362 -8.16 17.40 -4.30
C LYS A 362 -9.09 16.20 -4.50
N ASN A 363 -8.96 15.14 -3.71
CA ASN A 363 -9.85 13.98 -3.80
C ASN A 363 -11.30 14.40 -3.49
N GLU A 364 -11.55 15.10 -2.39
CA GLU A 364 -12.92 15.46 -2.01
C GLU A 364 -13.56 16.41 -3.03
N VAL A 365 -12.83 17.43 -3.52
CA VAL A 365 -13.35 18.36 -4.53
C VAL A 365 -13.60 17.66 -5.87
N LEU A 366 -12.68 16.80 -6.34
CA LEU A 366 -12.82 16.13 -7.64
C LEU A 366 -13.86 15.01 -7.64
N LEU A 367 -14.01 14.31 -6.51
CA LEU A 367 -14.88 13.14 -6.40
C LEU A 367 -16.27 13.51 -5.89
N VAL A 368 -16.35 14.21 -4.75
CA VAL A 368 -17.62 14.39 -4.02
C VAL A 368 -18.49 15.47 -4.63
N ALA A 369 -17.92 16.47 -5.31
CA ALA A 369 -18.70 17.50 -6.01
C ALA A 369 -19.69 16.91 -7.03
N LYS A 370 -19.44 15.69 -7.54
CA LYS A 370 -20.25 15.00 -8.53
C LYS A 370 -21.13 13.88 -7.95
N LEU A 371 -21.04 13.62 -6.65
CA LEU A 371 -21.83 12.58 -6.00
C LEU A 371 -23.11 13.17 -5.42
N GLN A 372 -24.25 12.63 -5.84
CA GLN A 372 -25.56 13.00 -5.32
C GLN A 372 -26.35 11.74 -5.02
N HIS A 373 -26.44 11.41 -3.74
CA HIS A 373 -27.21 10.26 -3.28
C HIS A 373 -27.71 10.49 -1.87
N ARG A 374 -28.91 9.99 -1.56
CA ARG A 374 -29.58 10.20 -0.25
C ARG A 374 -28.80 9.65 0.95
N ASN A 375 -27.88 8.72 0.71
CA ASN A 375 -27.04 8.08 1.73
C ASN A 375 -25.56 8.50 1.66
N LEU A 376 -25.23 9.59 0.97
CA LEU A 376 -23.91 10.20 0.99
C LEU A 376 -24.04 11.67 1.44
N VAL A 377 -23.07 12.17 2.20
CA VAL A 377 -23.06 13.59 2.61
C VAL A 377 -22.73 14.46 1.41
N ARG A 378 -23.57 15.47 1.17
CA ARG A 378 -23.43 16.37 0.02
C ARG A 378 -22.37 17.45 0.28
N LEU A 379 -21.36 17.52 -0.58
CA LEU A 379 -20.48 18.67 -0.70
C LEU A 379 -21.25 19.82 -1.37
N LEU A 380 -21.36 20.94 -0.68
CA LEU A 380 -22.01 22.17 -1.17
C LEU A 380 -21.03 23.09 -1.91
N GLY A 381 -19.74 22.99 -1.57
CA GLY A 381 -18.69 23.74 -2.21
C GLY A 381 -17.35 23.64 -1.49
N PHE A 382 -16.40 24.44 -1.93
CA PHE A 382 -15.05 24.50 -1.36
C PHE A 382 -14.51 25.93 -1.35
N CYS A 383 -13.49 26.20 -0.55
CA CYS A 383 -12.70 27.43 -0.61
C CYS A 383 -11.22 27.07 -0.78
N LEU A 384 -10.60 27.69 -1.77
CA LEU A 384 -9.18 27.57 -2.09
C LEU A 384 -8.58 28.97 -2.20
N GLU A 385 -7.99 29.48 -1.11
CA GLU A 385 -7.41 30.82 -1.07
C GLU A 385 -6.10 30.80 -0.27
N GLY A 386 -4.98 31.11 -0.92
CA GLY A 386 -3.65 31.02 -0.31
C GLY A 386 -3.36 29.63 0.26
N THR A 387 -3.16 29.53 1.58
CA THR A 387 -2.96 28.27 2.32
C THR A 387 -4.24 27.68 2.88
N GLU A 388 -5.38 28.35 2.73
CA GLU A 388 -6.66 27.87 3.22
C GLU A 388 -7.24 26.82 2.27
N ARG A 389 -7.72 25.73 2.86
CA ARG A 389 -8.37 24.60 2.19
C ARG A 389 -9.62 24.26 3.00
N LEU A 390 -10.78 24.75 2.55
CA LEU A 390 -12.04 24.53 3.24
C LEU A 390 -12.99 23.72 2.38
N LEU A 391 -13.66 22.75 2.99
CA LEU A 391 -14.71 21.96 2.35
C LEU A 391 -16.03 22.26 3.07
N ILE A 392 -17.05 22.62 2.30
CA ILE A 392 -18.35 23.08 2.82
C ILE A 392 -19.38 22.01 2.55
N TYR A 393 -19.87 21.38 3.60
CA TYR A 393 -20.85 20.30 3.58
C TYR A 393 -22.22 20.76 4.07
N GLU A 394 -23.25 19.99 3.72
CA GLU A 394 -24.53 20.09 4.43
C GLU A 394 -24.34 19.81 5.92
N TYR A 395 -25.02 20.57 6.78
CA TYR A 395 -24.96 20.34 8.21
C TYR A 395 -25.78 19.10 8.60
N MET A 396 -25.19 18.27 9.47
CA MET A 396 -25.79 17.01 9.94
C MET A 396 -26.07 17.14 11.45
N PRO A 397 -27.34 17.39 11.86
CA PRO A 397 -27.66 17.77 13.24
C PRO A 397 -27.50 16.64 14.25
N ASN A 398 -27.62 15.38 13.83
CA ASN A 398 -27.47 14.20 14.68
C ASN A 398 -26.05 13.62 14.66
N ALA A 399 -25.03 14.39 14.26
CA ALA A 399 -23.62 13.98 14.30
C ALA A 399 -23.33 12.60 13.66
N SER A 400 -22.27 11.91 14.07
CA SER A 400 -21.92 10.57 13.59
C SER A 400 -22.53 9.44 14.42
N LEU A 401 -22.70 8.28 13.79
CA LEU A 401 -23.30 7.08 14.37
C LEU A 401 -22.60 6.60 15.64
N ASP A 402 -21.28 6.74 15.72
CA ASP A 402 -20.49 6.33 16.88
C ASP A 402 -20.85 7.12 18.17
N HIS A 403 -21.29 8.38 18.05
CA HIS A 403 -21.80 9.18 19.18
C HIS A 403 -23.08 8.61 19.79
N PHE A 404 -23.84 7.83 19.03
CA PHE A 404 -25.05 7.18 19.52
C PHE A 404 -24.74 5.75 19.92
N LEU A 405 -24.09 4.99 19.05
CA LEU A 405 -23.90 3.56 19.20
C LEU A 405 -23.07 3.21 20.44
N PHE A 406 -22.05 4.01 20.76
CA PHE A 406 -21.13 3.71 21.85
C PHE A 406 -21.39 4.51 23.14
N ASP A 407 -22.31 5.47 23.12
CA ASP A 407 -22.75 6.20 24.30
C ASP A 407 -23.87 5.44 25.02
N LYS A 408 -23.72 5.18 26.32
CA LYS A 408 -24.66 4.37 27.09
C LYS A 408 -26.09 4.94 27.12
N VAL A 409 -26.23 6.26 27.05
CA VAL A 409 -27.53 6.94 27.14
C VAL A 409 -28.12 7.08 25.73
N LYS A 410 -27.36 7.64 24.79
CA LYS A 410 -27.83 7.91 23.42
C LYS A 410 -28.11 6.65 22.62
N ARG A 411 -27.45 5.53 22.93
CA ARG A 411 -27.68 4.22 22.30
C ARG A 411 -29.14 3.76 22.36
N SER A 412 -29.86 4.14 23.42
CA SER A 412 -31.30 3.84 23.57
C SER A 412 -32.18 4.51 22.51
N GLN A 413 -31.68 5.57 21.84
CA GLN A 413 -32.40 6.26 20.77
C GLN A 413 -32.34 5.48 19.44
N LEU A 414 -31.39 4.55 19.32
CA LEU A 414 -31.22 3.64 18.18
C LEU A 414 -31.87 2.30 18.47
N ASP A 415 -33.20 2.26 18.37
CA ASP A 415 -33.97 1.02 18.30
C ASP A 415 -33.58 0.19 17.07
N TRP A 416 -34.10 -1.04 16.99
CA TRP A 416 -33.76 -1.95 15.91
C TRP A 416 -34.15 -1.41 14.53
N ASP A 417 -35.33 -0.81 14.40
CA ASP A 417 -35.79 -0.26 13.12
C ASP A 417 -34.84 0.81 12.59
N LYS A 418 -34.38 1.72 13.45
CA LYS A 418 -33.36 2.73 13.08
C LYS A 418 -32.03 2.08 12.74
N ARG A 419 -31.53 1.14 13.54
CA ARG A 419 -30.25 0.45 13.25
C ARG A 419 -30.30 -0.31 11.95
N TYR A 420 -31.40 -0.99 11.67
CA TYR A 420 -31.59 -1.75 10.43
C TYR A 420 -31.72 -0.83 9.22
N LYS A 421 -32.41 0.31 9.37
CA LYS A 421 -32.46 1.39 8.37
C LYS A 421 -31.05 1.96 8.09
N ILE A 422 -30.23 2.11 9.13
CA ILE A 422 -28.83 2.53 9.01
C ILE A 422 -28.02 1.50 8.23
N ILE A 423 -28.07 0.22 8.60
CA ILE A 423 -27.41 -0.90 7.91
C ILE A 423 -27.76 -0.87 6.40
N LYS A 424 -29.06 -0.83 6.08
CA LYS A 424 -29.53 -0.79 4.68
C LYS A 424 -29.10 0.49 3.96
N GLY A 425 -29.15 1.65 4.62
CA GLY A 425 -28.78 2.92 4.01
C GLY A 425 -27.29 3.01 3.68
N VAL A 426 -26.42 2.53 4.57
CA VAL A 426 -24.98 2.45 4.29
C VAL A 426 -24.71 1.50 3.12
N ALA A 427 -25.37 0.33 3.08
CA ALA A 427 -25.21 -0.60 1.97
C ALA A 427 -25.63 0.00 0.62
N ARG A 428 -26.72 0.79 0.58
CA ARG A 428 -27.14 1.55 -0.61
C ARG A 428 -26.12 2.62 -1.00
N GLY A 429 -25.57 3.33 -0.02
CA GLY A 429 -24.52 4.33 -0.26
C GLY A 429 -23.29 3.72 -0.92
N LEU A 430 -22.81 2.56 -0.42
CA LEU A 430 -21.67 1.86 -1.01
C LEU A 430 -21.98 1.27 -2.38
N LEU A 431 -23.16 0.67 -2.58
CA LEU A 431 -23.57 0.18 -3.90
C LEU A 431 -23.52 1.32 -4.93
N TYR A 432 -24.03 2.51 -4.57
CA TYR A 432 -23.96 3.67 -5.45
C TYR A 432 -22.52 4.04 -5.79
N LEU A 433 -21.60 4.05 -4.82
CA LEU A 433 -20.19 4.33 -5.08
C LEU A 433 -19.53 3.26 -5.98
N HIS A 434 -19.88 1.99 -5.82
CA HIS A 434 -19.23 0.88 -6.51
C HIS A 434 -19.77 0.61 -7.92
N GLU A 435 -21.06 0.85 -8.14
CA GLU A 435 -21.79 0.37 -9.33
C GLU A 435 -22.70 1.44 -9.98
N ASP A 436 -23.51 2.19 -9.21
CA ASP A 436 -24.53 3.07 -9.81
C ASP A 436 -24.04 4.49 -10.15
N SER A 437 -22.92 4.92 -9.59
CA SER A 437 -22.33 6.22 -9.89
C SER A 437 -21.59 6.20 -11.22
N ARG A 438 -21.44 7.38 -11.85
CA ARG A 438 -20.75 7.52 -13.15
C ARG A 438 -19.31 7.01 -13.10
N LEU A 439 -18.68 7.09 -11.94
CA LEU A 439 -17.30 6.67 -11.72
C LEU A 439 -17.29 5.68 -10.55
N ARG A 440 -16.65 4.52 -10.72
CA ARG A 440 -16.49 3.57 -9.62
C ARG A 440 -15.52 4.15 -8.58
N ILE A 441 -15.99 4.30 -7.34
CA ILE A 441 -15.25 4.92 -6.24
C ILE A 441 -15.13 3.93 -5.08
N ILE A 442 -13.92 3.73 -4.57
CA ILE A 442 -13.66 2.93 -3.37
C ILE A 442 -13.40 3.89 -2.20
N HIS A 443 -14.16 3.73 -1.10
CA HIS A 443 -14.15 4.66 0.04
C HIS A 443 -12.89 4.51 0.90
N ARG A 444 -12.51 3.27 1.24
CA ARG A 444 -11.30 2.87 2.00
C ARG A 444 -11.21 3.29 3.48
N ASP A 445 -12.06 4.19 3.95
CA ASP A 445 -12.16 4.55 5.37
C ASP A 445 -13.59 4.53 5.92
N LEU A 446 -14.36 3.49 5.59
CA LEU A 446 -15.70 3.33 6.15
C LEU A 446 -15.62 2.85 7.61
N LYS A 447 -16.28 3.59 8.51
CA LYS A 447 -16.35 3.30 9.96
C LYS A 447 -17.54 4.03 10.58
N ALA A 448 -17.89 3.71 11.83
CA ALA A 448 -19.03 4.32 12.51
C ALA A 448 -18.94 5.86 12.63
N SER A 449 -17.73 6.42 12.83
CA SER A 449 -17.53 7.88 12.89
C SER A 449 -17.70 8.59 11.54
N ASN A 450 -17.66 7.84 10.43
CA ASN A 450 -17.80 8.36 9.07
C ASN A 450 -19.22 8.13 8.51
N VAL A 451 -20.17 7.71 9.35
CA VAL A 451 -21.59 7.62 9.02
C VAL A 451 -22.32 8.71 9.82
N LEU A 452 -22.71 9.79 9.16
CA LEU A 452 -23.47 10.89 9.76
C LEU A 452 -24.97 10.62 9.71
N LEU A 453 -25.72 11.24 10.62
CA LEU A 453 -27.17 11.08 10.76
C LEU A 453 -27.88 12.42 10.52
N ASP A 454 -28.87 12.41 9.63
CA ASP A 454 -29.73 13.58 9.39
C ASP A 454 -30.83 13.71 10.45
N GLU A 455 -31.70 14.71 10.31
CA GLU A 455 -32.79 15.01 11.24
C GLU A 455 -33.69 13.80 11.55
N GLU A 456 -33.96 12.95 10.56
CA GLU A 456 -34.76 11.73 10.69
C GLU A 456 -33.95 10.45 10.96
N MET A 457 -32.69 10.59 11.40
CA MET A 457 -31.77 9.49 11.71
C MET A 457 -31.48 8.57 10.50
N ASN A 458 -31.53 9.10 9.27
CA ASN A 458 -31.05 8.39 8.09
C ASN A 458 -29.53 8.47 8.01
N PRO A 459 -28.85 7.40 7.56
CA PRO A 459 -27.39 7.43 7.43
C PRO A 459 -26.95 8.16 6.16
N LYS A 460 -25.87 8.93 6.27
CA LYS A 460 -25.10 9.47 5.16
C LYS A 460 -23.61 9.20 5.36
N ILE A 461 -22.98 8.55 4.37
CA ILE A 461 -21.54 8.27 4.39
C ILE A 461 -20.78 9.58 4.12
N ALA A 462 -19.78 9.85 4.94
CA ALA A 462 -18.94 11.06 4.90
C ALA A 462 -17.45 10.70 4.80
N ASP A 463 -16.62 11.73 4.62
CA ASP A 463 -15.15 11.68 4.68
C ASP A 463 -14.48 10.88 3.54
N PHE A 464 -14.50 11.47 2.35
CA PHE A 464 -13.96 10.89 1.11
C PHE A 464 -12.50 11.26 0.83
N GLY A 465 -11.78 11.90 1.76
CA GLY A 465 -10.38 12.31 1.57
C GLY A 465 -9.47 11.15 1.14
N MET A 466 -9.84 9.93 1.54
CA MET A 466 -9.12 8.69 1.28
C MET A 466 -9.68 7.92 0.08
N ALA A 467 -10.73 8.40 -0.57
CA ALA A 467 -11.37 7.68 -1.68
C ALA A 467 -10.49 7.62 -2.94
N ARG A 468 -10.72 6.61 -3.78
CA ARG A 468 -10.01 6.42 -5.06
C ARG A 468 -10.97 6.07 -6.19
N LEU A 469 -10.65 6.58 -7.37
CA LEU A 469 -11.33 6.24 -8.62
C LEU A 469 -10.75 4.97 -9.21
N PHE A 470 -11.64 4.12 -9.71
CA PHE A 470 -11.30 3.09 -10.68
C PHE A 470 -11.67 3.58 -12.07
N VAL A 471 -10.74 3.40 -13.01
CA VAL A 471 -11.05 3.58 -14.43
C VAL A 471 -11.87 2.36 -14.88
N PHE A 472 -12.77 2.54 -15.85
CA PHE A 472 -13.63 1.46 -16.35
C PHE A 472 -12.80 0.19 -16.65
N ASP A 473 -13.32 -0.96 -16.20
CA ASP A 473 -12.74 -2.32 -16.22
C ASP A 473 -11.71 -2.68 -15.12
N GLU A 474 -11.30 -1.74 -14.26
CA GLU A 474 -10.50 -2.09 -13.07
C GLU A 474 -11.36 -2.78 -12.01
N THR A 475 -10.94 -3.98 -11.58
CA THR A 475 -11.58 -4.76 -10.51
C THR A 475 -10.85 -4.65 -9.18
N GLN A 476 -9.57 -4.26 -9.20
CA GLN A 476 -8.71 -4.12 -8.04
C GLN A 476 -7.64 -3.04 -8.32
N GLY A 477 -7.35 -2.22 -7.32
CA GLY A 477 -6.31 -1.19 -7.34
C GLY A 477 -5.20 -1.51 -6.35
N ASN A 478 -4.02 -0.95 -6.56
CA ASN A 478 -2.86 -1.09 -5.68
C ASN A 478 -2.36 0.30 -5.26
N THR A 479 -1.96 0.45 -4.00
CA THR A 479 -1.31 1.66 -3.48
C THR A 479 -0.13 1.30 -2.57
N SER A 480 1.01 1.98 -2.75
CA SER A 480 2.12 1.91 -1.80
C SER A 480 1.81 2.64 -0.48
N ARG A 481 0.82 3.53 -0.50
CA ARG A 481 0.39 4.31 0.65
C ARG A 481 -0.89 3.70 1.24
N ILE A 482 -0.72 2.95 2.31
CA ILE A 482 -1.82 2.35 3.09
C ILE A 482 -2.36 3.40 4.04
N VAL A 483 -3.64 3.71 3.89
CA VAL A 483 -4.32 4.75 4.66
C VAL A 483 -5.72 4.24 5.03
N GLY A 484 -6.15 4.42 6.27
CA GLY A 484 -7.48 4.00 6.74
C GLY A 484 -7.45 3.74 8.24
N THR A 485 -8.58 3.30 8.79
CA THR A 485 -8.72 3.05 10.23
C THR A 485 -8.46 1.59 10.57
N TYR A 486 -7.49 1.34 11.45
CA TYR A 486 -7.16 0.00 11.94
C TYR A 486 -8.39 -0.65 12.60
N GLY A 487 -8.61 -1.93 12.32
CA GLY A 487 -9.82 -2.67 12.69
C GLY A 487 -10.91 -2.69 11.62
N TYR A 488 -10.96 -1.70 10.73
CA TYR A 488 -11.92 -1.68 9.60
C TYR A 488 -11.26 -2.05 8.27
N MET A 489 -9.93 -2.01 8.20
CA MET A 489 -9.18 -2.31 6.98
C MET A 489 -9.23 -3.81 6.67
N ALA A 490 -9.54 -4.14 5.42
CA ALA A 490 -9.44 -5.50 4.91
C ALA A 490 -7.98 -6.00 4.95
N PRO A 491 -7.74 -7.30 5.19
CA PRO A 491 -6.39 -7.86 5.29
C PRO A 491 -5.53 -7.59 4.06
N GLU A 492 -6.05 -7.82 2.87
CA GLU A 492 -5.31 -7.61 1.61
C GLU A 492 -4.93 -6.15 1.40
N TYR A 493 -5.75 -5.22 1.91
CA TYR A 493 -5.45 -3.79 1.88
C TYR A 493 -4.40 -3.42 2.92
N ALA A 494 -4.55 -3.89 4.15
CA ALA A 494 -3.64 -3.59 5.25
C ALA A 494 -2.24 -4.21 5.06
N LEU A 495 -2.15 -5.37 4.38
CA LEU A 495 -0.92 -6.11 4.18
C LEU A 495 -0.22 -5.76 2.85
N HIS A 496 -1.00 -5.54 1.79
CA HIS A 496 -0.47 -5.43 0.42
C HIS A 496 -0.84 -4.12 -0.28
N GLY A 497 -1.64 -3.26 0.34
CA GLY A 497 -2.14 -2.05 -0.30
C GLY A 497 -3.14 -2.32 -1.42
N LEU A 498 -3.67 -3.53 -1.52
CA LEU A 498 -4.66 -3.92 -2.52
C LEU A 498 -6.06 -3.50 -2.05
N PHE A 499 -6.75 -2.68 -2.83
CA PHE A 499 -8.10 -2.23 -2.50
C PHE A 499 -9.06 -2.53 -3.64
N SER A 500 -10.31 -2.78 -3.31
CA SER A 500 -11.39 -3.05 -4.26
C SER A 500 -12.75 -2.76 -3.60
N PRO A 501 -13.87 -2.87 -4.33
CA PRO A 501 -15.21 -2.86 -3.71
C PRO A 501 -15.34 -3.86 -2.55
N LYS A 502 -14.60 -4.98 -2.59
CA LYS A 502 -14.60 -6.01 -1.53
C LYS A 502 -13.83 -5.58 -0.28
N SER A 503 -12.93 -4.60 -0.38
CA SER A 503 -12.27 -4.02 0.78
C SER A 503 -13.25 -3.13 1.56
N ASP A 504 -14.09 -2.35 0.87
CA ASP A 504 -15.19 -1.60 1.51
C ASP A 504 -16.26 -2.54 2.07
N ALA A 505 -16.54 -3.67 1.41
CA ALA A 505 -17.45 -4.70 1.92
C ALA A 505 -16.96 -5.26 3.27
N PHE A 506 -15.64 -5.46 3.43
CA PHE A 506 -15.05 -5.87 4.71
C PHE A 506 -15.32 -4.82 5.80
N SER A 507 -15.01 -3.55 5.55
CA SER A 507 -15.27 -2.46 6.49
C SER A 507 -16.75 -2.35 6.86
N TYR A 508 -17.64 -2.57 5.88
CA TYR A 508 -19.07 -2.64 6.08
C TYR A 508 -19.47 -3.81 7.00
N GLY A 509 -18.87 -4.98 6.83
CA GLY A 509 -19.08 -6.13 7.71
C GLY A 509 -18.75 -5.83 9.16
N VAL A 510 -17.59 -5.21 9.41
CA VAL A 510 -17.19 -4.75 10.76
C VAL A 510 -18.24 -3.77 11.32
N LEU A 511 -18.64 -2.76 10.53
CA LEU A 511 -19.63 -1.78 10.93
C LEU A 511 -20.99 -2.42 11.29
N VAL A 512 -21.46 -3.41 10.53
CA VAL A 512 -22.71 -4.13 10.84
C VAL A 512 -22.61 -4.85 12.19
N LEU A 513 -21.48 -5.49 12.47
CA LEU A 513 -21.26 -6.20 13.73
C LEU A 513 -21.19 -5.22 14.92
N GLU A 514 -20.61 -4.04 14.75
CA GLU A 514 -20.67 -2.97 15.75
C GLU A 514 -22.11 -2.48 15.97
N ILE A 515 -22.89 -2.29 14.89
CA ILE A 515 -24.28 -1.82 14.98
C ILE A 515 -25.15 -2.82 15.75
N VAL A 516 -25.01 -4.12 15.47
CA VAL A 516 -25.81 -5.16 16.13
C VAL A 516 -25.40 -5.34 17.60
N SER A 517 -24.11 -5.27 17.91
CA SER A 517 -23.60 -5.47 19.27
C SER A 517 -23.64 -4.24 20.16
N GLY A 518 -23.65 -3.05 19.56
CA GLY A 518 -23.43 -1.79 20.29
C GLY A 518 -22.02 -1.71 20.89
N GLN A 519 -21.04 -2.46 20.37
CA GLN A 519 -19.68 -2.54 20.90
C GLN A 519 -18.66 -2.08 19.86
N ARG A 520 -17.59 -1.44 20.33
CA ARG A 520 -16.47 -1.02 19.48
C ARG A 520 -15.60 -2.21 19.14
N ASN A 521 -15.12 -2.26 17.90
CA ASN A 521 -14.23 -3.33 17.44
C ASN A 521 -12.95 -3.45 18.31
N ASN A 522 -12.35 -2.32 18.70
CA ASN A 522 -11.02 -2.28 19.33
C ASN A 522 -11.00 -2.52 20.86
N LEU A 523 -12.13 -2.86 21.50
CA LEU A 523 -12.19 -3.11 22.96
C LEU A 523 -13.29 -4.12 23.31
N PHE A 524 -12.96 -5.42 23.31
CA PHE A 524 -13.77 -6.42 23.99
C PHE A 524 -13.14 -6.79 25.34
N ARG A 525 -13.86 -6.50 26.43
CA ARG A 525 -13.48 -6.85 27.80
C ARG A 525 -14.57 -7.73 28.41
N ASN A 526 -14.45 -9.05 28.27
CA ASN A 526 -15.25 -10.03 29.02
C ASN A 526 -14.37 -10.69 30.07
N GLY A 527 -14.45 -10.22 31.31
CA GLY A 527 -13.63 -10.76 32.40
C GLY A 527 -12.13 -10.65 32.11
N ASP A 528 -11.41 -11.78 32.22
CA ASP A 528 -9.94 -11.88 32.16
C ASP A 528 -9.35 -12.11 30.76
N HIS A 529 -10.14 -12.08 29.68
CA HIS A 529 -9.64 -12.30 28.31
C HIS A 529 -9.79 -11.06 27.41
N LEU A 530 -8.66 -10.60 26.85
CA LEU A 530 -8.58 -9.55 25.85
C LEU A 530 -8.82 -10.17 24.46
N GLY A 531 -9.98 -9.93 23.87
CA GLY A 531 -10.33 -10.40 22.52
C GLY A 531 -10.74 -9.26 21.60
N ASP A 532 -10.75 -9.52 20.29
CA ASP A 532 -11.30 -8.63 19.26
C ASP A 532 -12.78 -8.96 18.99
N LEU A 533 -13.60 -7.97 18.61
CA LEU A 533 -15.04 -8.15 18.40
C LEU A 533 -15.33 -9.25 17.37
N LEU A 534 -14.56 -9.31 16.29
CA LEU A 534 -14.76 -10.33 15.25
C LEU A 534 -14.58 -11.75 15.79
N SER A 535 -13.60 -11.94 16.69
CA SER A 535 -13.37 -13.22 17.35
C SER A 535 -14.50 -13.63 18.29
N HIS A 536 -15.04 -12.66 19.04
CA HIS A 536 -16.19 -12.90 19.92
C HIS A 536 -17.46 -13.25 19.12
N VAL A 537 -17.74 -12.51 18.05
CA VAL A 537 -18.88 -12.74 17.17
C VAL A 537 -18.78 -14.12 16.51
N TRP A 538 -17.61 -14.44 15.93
CA TRP A 538 -17.38 -15.71 15.25
C TRP A 538 -17.59 -16.91 16.18
N LYS A 539 -17.05 -16.86 17.40
CA LYS A 539 -17.24 -17.91 18.41
C LYS A 539 -18.73 -18.13 18.71
N ASN A 540 -19.45 -17.06 19.04
CA ASN A 540 -20.88 -17.17 19.35
C ASN A 540 -21.72 -17.61 18.15
N TRP A 541 -21.34 -17.22 16.93
CA TRP A 541 -22.04 -17.67 15.74
C TRP A 541 -21.82 -19.16 15.49
N ARG A 542 -20.57 -19.63 15.58
CA ARG A 542 -20.18 -21.04 15.44
C ARG A 542 -20.87 -21.93 16.47
N ASP A 543 -20.93 -21.48 17.72
CA ASP A 543 -21.48 -22.24 18.85
C ASP A 543 -23.03 -22.18 18.90
N GLY A 544 -23.68 -21.48 17.96
CA GLY A 544 -25.13 -21.33 17.92
C GLY A 544 -25.68 -20.35 18.97
N THR A 545 -24.82 -19.58 19.62
CA THR A 545 -25.15 -18.61 20.69
C THR A 545 -25.12 -17.16 20.21
N SER A 546 -25.46 -16.90 18.94
CA SER A 546 -25.42 -15.56 18.31
C SER A 546 -26.21 -14.49 19.09
N ALA A 547 -27.23 -14.88 19.85
CA ALA A 547 -28.00 -13.98 20.70
C ALA A 547 -27.15 -13.26 21.75
N ASN A 548 -26.03 -13.85 22.20
CA ASN A 548 -25.13 -13.24 23.19
C ASN A 548 -24.38 -12.01 22.65
N VAL A 549 -24.28 -11.88 21.33
CA VAL A 549 -23.63 -10.76 20.64
C VAL A 549 -24.55 -9.55 20.56
N ILE A 550 -25.87 -9.78 20.58
CA ILE A 550 -26.88 -8.75 20.34
C ILE A 550 -26.90 -7.77 21.50
N ASP A 551 -26.91 -6.47 21.16
CA ASP A 551 -27.10 -5.41 22.15
C ASP A 551 -28.39 -5.64 22.95
N PRO A 552 -28.33 -5.74 24.30
CA PRO A 552 -29.50 -6.02 25.13
C PRO A 552 -30.69 -5.07 24.90
N ILE A 553 -30.42 -3.83 24.48
CA ILE A 553 -31.46 -2.82 24.16
C ILE A 553 -32.35 -3.27 22.99
N LEU A 554 -31.86 -4.16 22.12
CA LEU A 554 -32.55 -4.63 20.92
C LEU A 554 -33.37 -5.92 21.14
N MET A 555 -33.29 -6.55 22.32
CA MET A 555 -33.87 -7.88 22.57
C MET A 555 -35.40 -7.89 22.83
N SER A 556 -36.12 -6.83 22.48
CA SER A 556 -37.53 -6.64 22.85
C SER A 556 -38.55 -7.41 22.00
N ASN A 557 -38.18 -7.93 20.81
CA ASN A 557 -39.10 -8.65 19.91
C ASN A 557 -38.43 -9.86 19.22
N ALA A 558 -39.11 -11.02 19.24
CA ALA A 558 -38.63 -12.25 18.60
C ALA A 558 -38.50 -12.16 17.06
N ALA A 559 -39.36 -11.39 16.38
CA ALA A 559 -39.23 -11.16 14.94
C ALA A 559 -37.93 -10.42 14.61
N SER A 560 -37.55 -9.45 15.44
CA SER A 560 -36.30 -8.69 15.33
C SER A 560 -35.07 -9.56 15.59
N ILE A 561 -35.15 -10.57 16.45
CA ILE A 561 -34.02 -11.49 16.73
C ILE A 561 -33.60 -12.25 15.46
N HIS A 562 -34.54 -12.70 14.64
CA HIS A 562 -34.19 -13.36 13.37
C HIS A 562 -33.48 -12.41 12.41
N GLU A 563 -33.92 -11.16 12.32
CA GLU A 563 -33.26 -10.13 11.50
C GLU A 563 -31.87 -9.78 12.04
N LEU A 564 -31.71 -9.69 13.36
CA LEU A 564 -30.44 -9.44 14.05
C LEU A 564 -29.43 -10.55 13.79
N VAL A 565 -29.82 -11.81 13.98
CA VAL A 565 -28.97 -12.98 13.70
C VAL A 565 -28.62 -13.05 12.22
N ARG A 566 -29.56 -12.71 11.33
CA ARG A 566 -29.29 -12.60 9.89
C ARG A 566 -28.26 -11.51 9.59
N CYS A 567 -28.34 -10.34 10.24
CA CYS A 567 -27.34 -9.28 10.10
C CYS A 567 -25.96 -9.70 10.62
N ILE A 568 -25.89 -10.45 11.73
CA ILE A 568 -24.62 -11.03 12.22
C ILE A 568 -24.01 -11.94 11.15
N HIS A 569 -24.82 -12.83 10.58
CA HIS A 569 -24.37 -13.75 9.55
C HIS A 569 -23.90 -13.03 8.28
N ILE A 570 -24.63 -12.01 7.81
CA ILE A 570 -24.21 -11.17 6.68
C ILE A 570 -22.91 -10.41 7.01
N GLY A 571 -22.79 -9.87 8.23
CA GLY A 571 -21.57 -9.23 8.71
C GLY A 571 -20.37 -10.18 8.63
N LEU A 572 -20.53 -11.43 9.08
CA LEU A 572 -19.51 -12.48 8.99
C LEU A 572 -19.13 -12.81 7.54
N LEU A 573 -20.10 -12.90 6.62
CA LEU A 573 -19.83 -13.09 5.19
C LEU A 573 -19.04 -11.92 4.58
N CYS A 574 -19.21 -10.71 5.10
CA CYS A 574 -18.46 -9.54 4.66
C CYS A 574 -17.02 -9.51 5.19
N VAL A 575 -16.73 -10.05 6.39
CA VAL A 575 -15.39 -10.01 7.01
C VAL A 575 -14.52 -11.24 6.74
N GLN A 576 -14.78 -11.95 5.65
CA GLN A 576 -14.00 -13.14 5.25
C GLN A 576 -12.56 -12.74 4.88
N GLU A 577 -11.60 -13.62 5.16
CA GLU A 577 -10.19 -13.38 4.82
C GLU A 577 -9.97 -13.20 3.32
N SER A 578 -10.50 -14.10 2.49
CA SER A 578 -10.47 -13.96 1.04
C SER A 578 -11.50 -12.94 0.54
N ASP A 579 -11.08 -12.00 -0.31
CA ASP A 579 -11.93 -11.01 -0.97
C ASP A 579 -12.94 -11.61 -1.95
N VAL A 580 -12.61 -12.75 -2.57
CA VAL A 580 -13.49 -13.52 -3.46
C VAL A 580 -14.69 -14.08 -2.68
N ALA A 581 -14.48 -14.49 -1.43
CA ALA A 581 -15.53 -15.05 -0.58
C ALA A 581 -16.52 -13.99 -0.06
N ARG A 582 -16.15 -12.71 -0.08
CA ARG A 582 -17.01 -11.60 0.38
C ARG A 582 -18.13 -11.34 -0.63
N PRO A 583 -19.37 -11.02 -0.21
CA PRO A 583 -20.41 -10.61 -1.14
C PRO A 583 -20.13 -9.23 -1.77
N THR A 584 -20.74 -8.95 -2.93
CA THR A 584 -20.84 -7.57 -3.46
C THR A 584 -21.88 -6.78 -2.66
N MET A 585 -21.85 -5.44 -2.72
CA MET A 585 -22.85 -4.63 -2.02
C MET A 585 -24.26 -4.81 -2.57
N GLU A 586 -24.40 -5.12 -3.86
CA GLU A 586 -25.66 -5.55 -4.47
C GLU A 586 -26.17 -6.84 -3.80
N SER A 587 -25.30 -7.86 -3.70
CA SER A 587 -25.62 -9.13 -3.04
C SER A 587 -26.02 -8.92 -1.58
N VAL A 588 -25.30 -8.07 -0.84
CA VAL A 588 -25.63 -7.69 0.54
C VAL A 588 -27.03 -7.10 0.63
N LEU A 589 -27.41 -6.19 -0.27
CA LEU A 589 -28.74 -5.60 -0.29
C LEU A 589 -29.83 -6.64 -0.60
N LEU A 590 -29.59 -7.58 -1.50
CA LEU A 590 -30.49 -8.70 -1.76
C LEU A 590 -30.66 -9.58 -0.51
N MET A 591 -29.55 -9.91 0.17
CA MET A 591 -29.57 -10.70 1.41
C MET A 591 -30.35 -9.99 2.52
N LEU A 592 -30.25 -8.66 2.63
CA LEU A 592 -30.98 -7.85 3.60
C LEU A 592 -32.47 -7.67 3.24
N ASN A 593 -32.87 -7.77 1.98
CA ASN A 593 -34.26 -7.56 1.58
C ASN A 593 -35.05 -8.87 1.41
N SER A 594 -34.39 -10.01 1.22
CA SER A 594 -35.05 -11.30 0.99
C SER A 594 -34.75 -12.29 2.12
N PHE A 595 -35.70 -12.47 3.04
CA PHE A 595 -35.58 -13.42 4.15
C PHE A 595 -35.68 -14.89 3.71
N SER A 596 -36.22 -15.15 2.51
CA SER A 596 -36.32 -16.50 1.94
C SER A 596 -35.03 -16.96 1.23
N LEU A 597 -34.06 -16.07 1.05
CA LEU A 597 -32.78 -16.39 0.43
C LEU A 597 -31.91 -17.20 1.41
N THR A 598 -31.55 -18.42 1.00
CA THR A 598 -30.54 -19.23 1.69
C THR A 598 -29.17 -18.57 1.56
N LEU A 599 -28.54 -18.30 2.70
CA LEU A 599 -27.23 -17.65 2.75
C LEU A 599 -26.10 -18.69 2.81
N PRO A 600 -24.94 -18.43 2.18
CA PRO A 600 -23.77 -19.29 2.30
C PRO A 600 -23.26 -19.30 3.74
N VAL A 601 -22.63 -20.40 4.15
CA VAL A 601 -22.05 -20.53 5.50
C VAL A 601 -20.74 -19.73 5.54
N PRO A 602 -20.58 -18.71 6.41
CA PRO A 602 -19.32 -17.99 6.55
C PRO A 602 -18.23 -18.90 7.09
N SER A 603 -17.00 -18.67 6.64
CA SER A 603 -15.79 -19.27 7.22
C SER A 603 -15.17 -18.34 8.27
N GLU A 604 -14.06 -18.77 8.87
CA GLU A 604 -13.38 -18.01 9.92
C GLU A 604 -12.99 -16.60 9.42
N PRO A 605 -13.40 -15.52 10.13
CA PRO A 605 -13.02 -14.17 9.77
C PRO A 605 -11.52 -13.96 9.81
N ALA A 606 -11.05 -12.98 9.04
CA ALA A 606 -9.68 -12.53 9.16
C ALA A 606 -9.38 -12.04 10.60
N PHE A 607 -8.13 -12.21 11.05
CA PHE A 607 -7.66 -11.78 12.37
C PHE A 607 -8.26 -12.51 13.59
N TYR A 608 -8.83 -13.71 13.43
CA TYR A 608 -9.25 -14.54 14.57
C TYR A 608 -8.05 -14.91 15.46
N MET A 609 -8.05 -14.44 16.71
CA MET A 609 -7.10 -14.91 17.73
C MET A 609 -7.73 -16.06 18.51
N ARG A 610 -7.22 -17.28 18.32
CA ARG A 610 -7.64 -18.48 19.06
C ARG A 610 -7.21 -18.34 20.53
N SER A 611 -8.10 -17.81 21.37
CA SER A 611 -7.90 -17.83 22.81
C SER A 611 -8.17 -19.24 23.35
N GLY A 612 -7.14 -19.96 23.80
CA GLY A 612 -7.33 -21.20 24.56
C GLY A 612 -6.14 -22.15 24.55
N ILE A 613 -5.37 -22.12 25.63
CA ILE A 613 -4.70 -23.30 26.17
C ILE A 613 -5.80 -24.28 26.56
N GLU A 614 -6.03 -25.30 25.75
CA GLU A 614 -6.79 -26.50 26.14
C GLU A 614 -6.03 -27.73 25.69
N SER A 615 -5.18 -28.21 26.62
CA SER A 615 -4.83 -29.61 26.88
C SER A 615 -4.86 -30.61 25.71
N GLU A 616 -3.70 -30.85 25.10
CA GLU A 616 -3.37 -32.21 24.64
C GLU A 616 -2.92 -33.03 25.85
N VAL A 617 -3.88 -33.69 26.52
CA VAL A 617 -3.58 -34.94 27.24
C VAL A 617 -3.66 -36.04 26.20
N SER A 618 -2.55 -36.28 25.49
CA SER A 618 -2.41 -37.48 24.67
C SER A 618 -2.04 -38.66 25.57
N LEU A 619 -2.99 -39.58 25.67
CA LEU A 619 -2.82 -40.95 26.14
C LEU A 619 -1.59 -41.61 25.51
N PHE A 620 -0.61 -41.97 26.34
CA PHE A 620 0.27 -43.11 26.07
C PHE A 620 0.33 -43.98 27.32
N SER A 621 -0.27 -45.15 27.20
CA SER A 621 -0.21 -46.26 28.14
C SER A 621 0.99 -47.16 27.85
N GLU A 622 1.65 -47.59 28.93
CA GLU A 622 2.51 -48.77 29.12
C GLU A 622 3.92 -48.70 28.48
N ASP A 623 5.02 -48.85 29.23
CA ASP A 623 5.39 -50.04 30.01
C ASP A 623 6.11 -49.78 31.37
N PRO A 624 6.21 -50.80 32.27
CA PRO A 624 6.66 -50.67 33.65
C PRO A 624 8.07 -51.23 33.93
N VAL A 625 8.91 -50.54 34.74
CA VAL A 625 9.98 -51.18 35.54
C VAL A 625 10.23 -50.38 36.84
N SER A 626 10.61 -51.12 37.88
CA SER A 626 10.49 -50.88 39.32
C SER A 626 11.55 -49.99 40.00
N ASP A 627 11.19 -49.67 41.26
CA ASP A 627 12.03 -49.57 42.46
C ASP A 627 12.49 -48.19 43.00
N SER A 628 11.65 -47.71 43.94
CA SER A 628 11.97 -47.66 45.38
C SER A 628 12.44 -46.33 46.02
N LYS A 629 11.68 -45.96 47.09
CA LYS A 629 12.06 -45.22 48.32
C LYS A 629 12.39 -43.70 48.15
N LEU A 630 12.06 -42.75 49.02
CA LEU A 630 11.56 -42.70 50.40
C LEU A 630 11.19 -41.21 50.73
N ILE A 631 10.08 -40.98 51.45
CA ILE A 631 9.93 -40.11 52.66
C ILE A 631 10.03 -38.55 52.61
N ASN A 632 8.91 -37.93 53.08
CA ASN A 632 8.71 -36.72 53.93
C ASN A 632 9.18 -35.33 53.45
N SER A 633 8.56 -34.19 53.79
CA SER A 633 7.37 -33.82 54.59
C SER A 633 7.19 -32.29 54.54
N LYS A 634 5.92 -31.82 54.63
CA LYS A 634 5.43 -30.66 55.44
C LYS A 634 6.14 -29.28 55.33
N LEU A 635 5.41 -28.21 54.98
CA LEU A 635 4.63 -27.36 55.90
C LEU A 635 4.07 -26.11 55.18
N LEU A 636 2.78 -25.89 55.39
CA LEU A 636 2.00 -24.64 55.28
C LEU A 636 2.39 -23.64 56.40
N PRO A 637 1.93 -22.38 56.40
CA PRO A 637 0.82 -21.78 55.62
C PRO A 637 1.24 -20.89 54.45
#